data_AF-A0A452XFR2-F1
#
_entry.id   AF-A0A452XFR2-F1
#
_cell.length_a   1.000
_cell.length_b   1.000
_cell.length_c   1.000
_cell.angle_alpha   90.00
_cell.angle_beta   90.00
_cell.angle_gamma   90.00
#
_symmetry.space_group_name_H-M   'P 1'
#
loop_
_entity.id
_entity.type
_entity.pdbx_description
1 polymer ?
#
loop_
_entity_poly.entity_id
_entity_poly.type
_entity_poly.pdbx_seq_one_letter_code
_entity_poly.pdbx_strand_id
1 'polypeptide(L)'
;SGQMHLGRRAESMILPLEFLQRSKASDFPDPHEYEAWQFRNLKLLEAGLLVHPLIPLSKSDIDAQTLREIISRAYDKSLQNGKNLESMQELCSAVKSLAGRSLGGSSDECHWADGFPFNLHIYQMLVEACFDSENGTVVDEIDEVMGLLKKTWVILGINQMLHNLCFTWALFNHFVTSDQVDIELLSAAENQLNVVVKDAKNAEDPDYCDVLISILSSITGWTEKRLLAYHETFNASNIVSMQGIVTIGVSAAKILLEDISQKHPGKRKQKTDVVRGKIETYIRSSLHTAFAQRMDEADLKRSSRNPVPVLAILAKDISDLASKEKNIYSPILKKWHPLASGVAVTTLHSCFGNELKQFMVGRTKFTPDTAQVLNAADKLEKNLVNIAVEDFLDSDDGGKSLIRQMPPYEAENAIAALVKGWMKERVDKLKEWVDQSLQQETWNPKANRQSFAPSSMEMLRMVDEILDAFFQLPISMHSTLVSDLTAGLDGILQYYVSKAKACHGTQSTATPQLPHLTRCDVGSKLFKKKEKPHALLNRGSQVGSSAGKSEGCDLSELCVQINTLHYIQTEVENLKKKAKKCLRNSELSQDGNGTTDGMNIRFELSQASCQDGIRQLCDATAHKVVFSYLSHVLLDMLYVGGAASNRVEPLLRELHSTLGVISGIMRNEPRDHLITALMKASFDGFLLVLLAGGPTRAFTLQDAQIIENDFRALRGLYLANGDGLPHELVDKASSEVKSVLPLLRTDTESLIQRFKQAITERQGSPTKSSFPKPPRVPAQWSANDPNTILRVLCYRYDEAATKFLKKTYKFPKKL
;
A
#
# COMPACT_ATOMS: atom_id res chain seq x y z
N SER A 1 -49.49 2.19 89.07
CA SER A 1 -50.21 2.99 88.06
C SER A 1 -49.48 4.28 87.84
N GLY A 2 -48.89 4.46 86.65
CA GLY A 2 -48.06 5.63 86.31
C GLY A 2 -47.36 5.42 84.98
N GLN A 3 -48.12 4.97 83.98
CA GLN A 3 -47.65 4.77 82.61
C GLN A 3 -48.63 5.52 81.71
N MET A 4 -48.11 6.14 80.64
CA MET A 4 -48.78 6.94 79.60
C MET A 4 -49.16 8.38 80.01
N HIS A 5 -48.43 9.35 79.45
CA HIS A 5 -48.96 10.63 78.90
C HIS A 5 -47.89 11.52 78.21
N LEU A 6 -46.60 11.19 78.23
CA LEU A 6 -45.59 12.00 77.52
C LEU A 6 -45.63 11.90 75.99
N GLY A 7 -46.19 10.82 75.41
CA GLY A 7 -46.23 10.61 73.95
C GLY A 7 -47.10 11.62 73.19
N ARG A 8 -48.30 11.95 73.68
CA ARG A 8 -49.24 12.87 72.98
C ARG A 8 -48.80 14.33 72.92
N ARG A 9 -47.86 14.75 73.77
CA ARG A 9 -47.42 16.16 73.83
C ARG A 9 -46.40 16.52 72.75
N ALA A 10 -45.68 15.53 72.23
CA ALA A 10 -44.73 15.72 71.13
C ALA A 10 -45.46 15.86 69.78
N GLU A 11 -46.59 15.17 69.60
CA GLU A 11 -47.41 15.17 68.38
C GLU A 11 -48.13 16.50 68.12
N SER A 12 -48.24 17.38 69.12
CA SER A 12 -48.89 18.70 69.02
C SER A 12 -47.91 19.88 69.10
N MET A 13 -46.59 19.60 69.12
CA MET A 13 -45.56 20.61 69.36
C MET A 13 -45.09 21.26 68.05
N ILE A 14 -45.28 22.59 67.94
CA ILE A 14 -44.75 23.38 66.83
C ILE A 14 -43.35 23.87 67.24
N LEU A 15 -42.34 23.09 66.88
CA LEU A 15 -40.98 23.25 67.40
C LEU A 15 -40.39 24.67 67.24
N PRO A 16 -40.46 25.32 66.04
CA PRO A 16 -39.91 26.66 65.88
C PRO A 16 -40.67 27.72 66.70
N LEU A 17 -41.98 27.52 66.92
CA LEU A 17 -42.80 28.42 67.74
C LEU A 17 -42.43 28.29 69.22
N GLU A 18 -42.24 27.07 69.72
CA GLU A 18 -41.84 26.83 71.11
C GLU A 18 -40.44 27.37 71.39
N PHE A 19 -39.52 27.26 70.43
CA PHE A 19 -38.20 27.88 70.51
C PHE A 19 -38.33 29.40 70.62
N LEU A 20 -39.06 30.04 69.70
CA LEU A 20 -39.31 31.48 69.74
C LEU A 20 -39.98 31.96 71.03
N GLN A 21 -40.82 31.14 71.67
CA GLN A 21 -41.47 31.48 72.93
C GLN A 21 -40.56 31.36 74.17
N ARG A 22 -39.68 30.36 74.20
CA ARG A 22 -38.94 29.98 75.43
C ARG A 22 -37.58 30.67 75.53
N SER A 23 -36.95 31.00 74.41
CA SER A 23 -35.63 31.62 74.38
C SER A 23 -35.71 33.15 74.44
N LYS A 24 -34.82 33.76 75.22
CA LYS A 24 -34.69 35.21 75.39
C LYS A 24 -33.39 35.70 74.77
N ALA A 25 -33.32 36.98 74.41
CA ALA A 25 -32.09 37.60 73.90
C ALA A 25 -30.89 37.44 74.87
N SER A 26 -31.15 37.34 76.18
CA SER A 26 -30.14 37.10 77.21
C SER A 26 -29.48 35.72 77.15
N ASP A 27 -30.08 34.77 76.43
CA ASP A 27 -29.59 33.39 76.35
C ASP A 27 -28.51 33.23 75.26
N PHE A 28 -28.18 34.31 74.54
CA PHE A 28 -27.24 34.32 73.42
C PHE A 28 -26.07 35.27 73.72
N PRO A 29 -24.84 34.89 73.34
CA PRO A 29 -23.65 35.69 73.59
C PRO A 29 -23.58 36.95 72.69
N ASP A 30 -24.21 36.92 71.51
CA ASP A 30 -24.25 38.03 70.55
C ASP A 30 -25.69 38.37 70.12
N PRO A 31 -26.12 39.64 70.19
CA PRO A 31 -27.41 40.10 69.66
C PRO A 31 -27.64 39.76 68.18
N HIS A 32 -26.60 39.75 67.35
CA HIS A 32 -26.74 39.39 65.93
C HIS A 32 -26.97 37.88 65.74
N GLU A 33 -26.37 37.03 66.57
CA GLU A 33 -26.66 35.59 66.59
C GLU A 33 -28.10 35.30 67.02
N TYR A 34 -28.62 36.05 68.00
CA TYR A 34 -30.01 35.95 68.42
C TYR A 34 -30.97 36.32 67.29
N GLU A 35 -30.72 37.44 66.61
CA GLU A 35 -31.53 37.90 65.48
C GLU A 35 -31.50 36.88 64.32
N ALA A 36 -30.31 36.39 63.95
CA ALA A 36 -30.18 35.34 62.94
C ALA A 36 -30.90 34.04 63.34
N TRP A 37 -30.84 33.65 64.62
CA TRP A 37 -31.57 32.49 65.15
C TRP A 37 -33.10 32.70 65.09
N GLN A 38 -33.60 33.89 65.44
CA GLN A 38 -35.02 34.22 65.33
C GLN A 38 -35.49 34.12 63.88
N PHE A 39 -34.73 34.69 62.94
CA PHE A 39 -35.04 34.61 61.51
C PHE A 39 -35.06 33.18 60.99
N ARG A 40 -34.13 32.31 61.42
CA ARG A 40 -34.17 30.89 61.05
C ARG A 40 -35.47 30.22 61.49
N ASN A 41 -35.92 30.45 62.72
CA ASN A 41 -37.17 29.86 63.22
C ASN A 41 -38.41 30.42 62.49
N LEU A 42 -38.44 31.72 62.20
CA LEU A 42 -39.52 32.33 61.41
C LEU A 42 -39.54 31.79 59.97
N LYS A 43 -38.37 31.58 59.34
CA LYS A 43 -38.26 30.94 58.02
C LYS A 43 -38.76 29.50 58.02
N LEU A 44 -38.53 28.74 59.09
CA LEU A 44 -39.07 27.39 59.22
C LEU A 44 -40.61 27.41 59.27
N LEU A 45 -41.20 28.35 60.01
CA LEU A 45 -42.65 28.53 60.05
C LEU A 45 -43.20 29.00 58.69
N GLU A 46 -42.50 29.92 58.02
CA GLU A 46 -42.84 30.38 56.68
C GLU A 46 -42.85 29.23 55.67
N ALA A 47 -41.77 28.45 55.65
CA ALA A 47 -41.60 27.33 54.73
C ALA A 47 -42.66 26.25 54.96
N GLY A 48 -42.90 25.85 56.21
CA GLY A 48 -43.84 24.78 56.54
C GLY A 48 -45.31 25.17 56.45
N LEU A 49 -45.69 26.39 56.86
CA LEU A 49 -47.11 26.78 56.95
C LEU A 49 -47.61 27.62 55.79
N LEU A 50 -46.73 28.33 55.08
CA LEU A 50 -47.12 29.25 53.99
C LEU A 50 -46.68 28.77 52.61
N VAL A 51 -45.46 28.25 52.48
CA VAL A 51 -44.88 27.86 51.18
C VAL A 51 -45.21 26.42 50.83
N HIS A 52 -45.00 25.50 51.77
CA HIS A 52 -45.21 24.07 51.60
C HIS A 52 -46.14 23.49 52.68
N PRO A 53 -47.38 24.00 52.83
CA PRO A 53 -48.33 23.42 53.76
C PRO A 53 -48.85 22.08 53.23
N LEU A 54 -49.03 21.10 54.12
CA LEU A 54 -49.66 19.81 53.77
C LEU A 54 -51.06 20.01 53.15
N ILE A 55 -51.83 20.96 53.70
CA ILE A 55 -53.15 21.34 53.19
C ILE A 55 -53.04 22.68 52.45
N PRO A 56 -53.35 22.73 51.14
CA PRO A 56 -53.28 23.96 50.36
C PRO A 56 -54.05 25.12 51.00
N LEU A 57 -53.46 26.32 50.99
CA LEU A 57 -54.08 27.53 51.54
C LEU A 57 -55.09 28.15 50.58
N SER A 58 -56.16 28.71 51.12
CA SER A 58 -57.06 29.57 50.34
C SER A 58 -56.45 30.98 50.20
N LYS A 59 -56.72 31.67 49.08
CA LYS A 59 -56.20 33.04 48.87
C LYS A 59 -56.73 34.06 49.90
N SER A 60 -57.84 33.74 50.57
CA SER A 60 -58.52 34.55 51.60
C SER A 60 -58.23 34.09 53.02
N ASP A 61 -57.23 33.23 53.24
CA ASP A 61 -56.89 32.72 54.57
C ASP A 61 -56.30 33.83 55.45
N ILE A 62 -57.07 34.26 56.46
CA ILE A 62 -56.75 35.39 57.33
C ILE A 62 -55.52 35.08 58.19
N ASP A 63 -55.39 33.85 58.69
CA ASP A 63 -54.26 33.44 59.52
C ASP A 63 -52.97 33.40 58.69
N ALA A 64 -53.05 32.97 57.43
CA ALA A 64 -51.91 33.00 56.51
C ALA A 64 -51.47 34.42 56.14
N GLN A 65 -52.42 35.35 55.95
CA GLN A 65 -52.10 36.77 55.72
C GLN A 65 -51.47 37.40 56.96
N THR A 66 -52.04 37.13 58.14
CA THR A 66 -51.52 37.59 59.44
C THR A 66 -50.08 37.10 59.67
N LEU A 67 -49.80 35.83 59.40
CA LEU A 67 -48.44 35.27 59.53
C LEU A 67 -47.45 35.94 58.57
N ARG A 68 -47.83 36.20 57.30
CA ARG A 68 -46.98 36.92 56.33
C ARG A 68 -46.65 38.34 56.81
N GLU A 69 -47.63 39.06 57.35
CA GLU A 69 -47.44 40.40 57.89
C GLU A 69 -46.53 40.42 59.12
N ILE A 70 -46.66 39.43 60.01
CA ILE A 70 -45.78 39.29 61.18
C ILE A 70 -44.34 39.01 60.74
N ILE A 71 -44.14 38.08 59.79
CA ILE A 71 -42.82 37.74 59.26
C ILE A 71 -42.18 38.95 58.56
N SER A 72 -42.93 39.66 57.71
CA SER A 72 -42.44 40.87 57.04
C SER A 72 -42.02 41.94 58.04
N ARG A 73 -42.82 42.18 59.09
CA ARG A 73 -42.48 43.13 60.15
C ARG A 73 -41.22 42.72 60.93
N ALA A 74 -41.06 41.42 61.18
CA ALA A 74 -39.90 40.89 61.88
C ALA A 74 -38.60 41.11 61.08
N TYR A 75 -38.64 40.99 59.75
CA TYR A 75 -37.50 41.29 58.88
C TYR A 75 -37.10 42.78 58.88
N ASP A 76 -38.06 43.68 59.06
CA ASP A 76 -37.80 45.13 59.13
C ASP A 76 -37.35 45.61 60.52
N LYS A 77 -37.82 44.97 61.60
CA LYS A 77 -37.44 45.26 63.00
C LYS A 77 -37.46 43.97 63.83
N SER A 78 -36.32 43.60 64.43
CA SER A 78 -36.15 42.41 65.30
C SER A 78 -37.30 42.22 66.32
N LEU A 79 -37.74 40.96 66.46
CA LEU A 79 -38.83 40.55 67.32
C LEU A 79 -38.40 40.63 68.80
N GLN A 80 -38.67 41.75 69.50
CA GLN A 80 -38.29 41.87 70.91
C GLN A 80 -39.23 41.09 71.85
N ASN A 81 -38.82 39.87 72.24
CA ASN A 81 -39.54 38.94 73.12
C ASN A 81 -39.97 39.51 74.50
N GLY A 82 -39.50 40.69 74.90
CA GLY A 82 -39.78 41.28 76.21
C GLY A 82 -40.85 42.37 76.27
N LYS A 83 -41.28 42.96 75.13
CA LYS A 83 -42.19 44.13 75.14
C LYS A 83 -43.45 44.02 74.28
N ASN A 84 -43.56 43.02 73.39
CA ASN A 84 -44.74 42.80 72.54
C ASN A 84 -45.41 41.44 72.84
N LEU A 85 -46.05 41.32 74.00
CA LEU A 85 -46.83 40.13 74.37
C LEU A 85 -47.97 39.89 73.36
N GLU A 86 -48.58 40.96 72.84
CA GLU A 86 -49.65 40.92 71.83
C GLU A 86 -49.17 40.36 70.49
N SER A 87 -48.03 40.82 69.95
CA SER A 87 -47.50 40.30 68.67
C SER A 87 -47.06 38.84 68.76
N MET A 88 -46.55 38.41 69.92
CA MET A 88 -46.28 36.98 70.16
C MET A 88 -47.58 36.17 70.28
N GLN A 89 -48.62 36.70 70.92
CA GLN A 89 -49.93 36.04 70.99
C GLN A 89 -50.59 35.91 69.62
N GLU A 90 -50.53 36.96 68.79
CA GLU A 90 -50.98 36.95 67.39
C GLU A 90 -50.22 35.88 66.58
N LEU A 91 -48.88 35.85 66.66
CA LEU A 91 -48.06 34.82 66.02
C LEU A 91 -48.47 33.42 66.45
N CYS A 92 -48.63 33.20 67.76
CA CYS A 92 -49.02 31.90 68.31
C CYS A 92 -50.39 31.46 67.83
N SER A 93 -51.36 32.38 67.74
CA SER A 93 -52.71 32.09 67.28
C SER A 93 -52.73 31.70 65.79
N ALA A 94 -52.08 32.49 64.94
CA ALA A 94 -52.01 32.23 63.50
C ALA A 94 -51.26 30.93 63.21
N VAL A 95 -50.11 30.70 63.85
CA VAL A 95 -49.28 29.50 63.65
C VAL A 95 -50.01 28.23 64.12
N LYS A 96 -50.68 28.27 65.28
CA LYS A 96 -51.49 27.12 65.77
C LYS A 96 -52.71 26.86 64.90
N SER A 97 -53.39 27.91 64.43
CA SER A 97 -54.53 27.79 63.52
C SER A 97 -54.11 27.11 62.21
N LEU A 98 -53.02 27.59 61.60
CA LEU A 98 -52.50 27.04 60.34
C LEU A 98 -51.98 25.60 60.49
N ALA A 99 -51.29 25.30 61.59
CA ALA A 99 -50.77 23.96 61.86
C ALA A 99 -51.86 22.95 62.24
N GLY A 100 -52.96 23.39 62.89
CA GLY A 100 -54.05 22.52 63.35
C GLY A 100 -55.09 22.16 62.28
N ARG A 101 -54.85 22.48 61.01
CA ARG A 101 -55.80 22.20 59.91
C ARG A 101 -55.79 20.69 59.62
N SER A 102 -56.90 20.00 59.87
CA SER A 102 -57.06 18.55 59.58
C SER A 102 -57.95 18.30 58.35
N LEU A 103 -57.66 17.23 57.61
CA LEU A 103 -58.44 16.76 56.46
C LEU A 103 -59.77 16.07 56.88
N GLY A 104 -59.93 15.70 58.16
CA GLY A 104 -61.00 14.81 58.65
C GLY A 104 -61.82 15.32 59.85
N GLY A 105 -61.67 16.58 60.27
CA GLY A 105 -62.49 17.18 61.34
C GLY A 105 -62.13 16.77 62.77
N SER A 106 -61.06 16.01 62.97
CA SER A 106 -60.42 15.80 64.29
C SER A 106 -59.43 16.93 64.56
N SER A 107 -59.55 17.60 65.71
CA SER A 107 -58.81 18.83 66.06
C SER A 107 -57.43 18.60 66.72
N ASP A 108 -56.95 17.35 66.79
CA ASP A 108 -55.80 16.97 67.63
C ASP A 108 -54.49 16.70 66.87
N GLU A 109 -54.47 16.86 65.54
CA GLU A 109 -53.29 16.65 64.68
C GLU A 109 -52.60 17.99 64.32
N CYS A 110 -51.27 18.04 64.41
CA CYS A 110 -50.47 19.23 64.16
C CYS A 110 -49.56 19.03 62.94
N HIS A 111 -49.83 19.76 61.86
CA HIS A 111 -49.17 19.63 60.55
C HIS A 111 -48.30 20.85 60.21
N TRP A 112 -47.31 21.17 61.04
CA TRP A 112 -46.46 22.33 60.80
C TRP A 112 -45.26 22.04 59.89
N ALA A 113 -44.86 20.77 59.74
CA ALA A 113 -43.67 20.35 59.01
C ALA A 113 -43.93 19.16 58.07
N ASP A 114 -45.19 18.95 57.68
CA ASP A 114 -45.65 17.70 57.05
C ASP A 114 -45.79 17.86 55.53
N GLY A 115 -45.77 19.09 55.02
CA GLY A 115 -45.94 19.35 53.60
C GLY A 115 -44.66 19.13 52.79
N PHE A 116 -44.82 18.44 51.66
CA PHE A 116 -43.75 18.18 50.69
C PHE A 116 -43.47 19.44 49.85
N PRO A 117 -42.19 19.80 49.57
CA PRO A 117 -40.92 19.12 49.87
C PRO A 117 -40.23 19.54 51.20
N PHE A 118 -40.85 20.39 52.02
CA PHE A 118 -40.21 20.94 53.22
C PHE A 118 -39.89 19.87 54.28
N ASN A 119 -40.82 18.96 54.50
CA ASN A 119 -40.68 17.82 55.42
C ASN A 119 -39.46 16.95 55.10
N LEU A 120 -39.25 16.66 53.81
CA LEU A 120 -38.13 15.86 53.31
C LEU A 120 -36.80 16.58 53.54
N HIS A 121 -36.77 17.91 53.36
CA HIS A 121 -35.55 18.69 53.60
C HIS A 121 -35.14 18.68 55.07
N ILE A 122 -36.11 18.84 56.00
CA ILE A 122 -35.84 18.67 57.44
C ILE A 122 -35.31 17.26 57.70
N TYR A 123 -35.95 16.24 57.13
CA TYR A 123 -35.53 14.87 57.35
C TYR A 123 -34.12 14.59 56.82
N GLN A 124 -33.77 15.11 55.64
CA GLN A 124 -32.42 15.01 55.09
C GLN A 124 -31.38 15.60 56.05
N MET A 125 -31.66 16.76 56.67
CA MET A 125 -30.77 17.35 57.67
C MET A 125 -30.62 16.48 58.93
N LEU A 126 -31.67 15.74 59.32
CA LEU A 126 -31.59 14.81 60.44
C LEU A 126 -30.79 13.55 60.10
N VAL A 127 -30.83 13.09 58.85
CA VAL A 127 -30.03 11.95 58.38
C VAL A 127 -28.53 12.23 58.49
N GLU A 128 -28.10 13.49 58.46
CA GLU A 128 -26.69 13.85 58.70
C GLU A 128 -26.19 13.42 60.10
N ALA A 129 -27.08 13.22 61.08
CA ALA A 129 -26.69 12.70 62.39
C ALA A 129 -26.20 11.23 62.35
N CYS A 130 -26.41 10.54 61.24
CA CYS A 130 -25.85 9.20 61.00
C CYS A 130 -24.35 9.23 60.65
N PHE A 131 -23.77 10.41 60.46
CA PHE A 131 -22.39 10.58 60.02
C PHE A 131 -21.59 11.37 61.07
N ASP A 132 -20.34 10.98 61.25
CA ASP A 132 -19.42 11.67 62.13
C ASP A 132 -19.00 13.03 61.55
N SER A 133 -18.94 14.05 62.41
CA SER A 133 -18.70 15.43 61.99
C SER A 133 -17.26 15.73 61.56
N GLU A 134 -16.29 14.91 61.95
CA GLU A 134 -14.88 15.11 61.65
C GLU A 134 -14.45 14.33 60.40
N ASN A 135 -14.81 13.06 60.29
CA ASN A 135 -14.33 12.19 59.21
C ASN A 135 -15.41 11.83 58.16
N GLY A 136 -16.69 12.16 58.41
CA GLY A 136 -17.80 11.89 57.49
C GLY A 136 -18.17 10.41 57.32
N THR A 137 -17.63 9.52 58.17
CA THR A 137 -17.97 8.09 58.14
C THR A 137 -19.29 7.85 58.88
N VAL A 138 -19.92 6.69 58.63
CA VAL A 138 -21.09 6.28 59.40
C VAL A 138 -20.71 6.09 60.87
N VAL A 139 -21.51 6.59 61.80
CA VAL A 139 -21.26 6.45 63.25
C VAL A 139 -21.44 5.00 63.72
N ASP A 140 -20.65 4.58 64.72
CA ASP A 140 -20.72 3.23 65.27
C ASP A 140 -22.10 2.92 65.89
N GLU A 141 -22.75 3.93 66.50
CA GLU A 141 -24.07 3.82 67.12
C GLU A 141 -25.25 4.04 66.15
N ILE A 142 -25.07 3.72 64.86
CA ILE A 142 -26.07 3.98 63.81
C ILE A 142 -27.46 3.41 64.13
N ASP A 143 -27.54 2.24 64.79
CA ASP A 143 -28.81 1.63 65.19
C ASP A 143 -29.58 2.47 66.22
N GLU A 144 -28.87 3.11 67.14
CA GLU A 144 -29.46 4.00 68.15
C GLU A 144 -29.95 5.30 67.50
N VAL A 145 -29.14 5.90 66.62
CA VAL A 145 -29.50 7.09 65.84
C VAL A 145 -30.72 6.80 64.96
N MET A 146 -30.75 5.66 64.28
CA MET A 146 -31.89 5.22 63.48
C MET A 146 -33.15 5.02 64.32
N GLY A 147 -33.01 4.52 65.55
CA GLY A 147 -34.09 4.44 66.52
C GLY A 147 -34.68 5.81 66.90
N LEU A 148 -33.86 6.86 66.94
CA LEU A 148 -34.31 8.24 67.16
C LEU A 148 -34.96 8.83 65.91
N LEU A 149 -34.37 8.64 64.73
CA LEU A 149 -34.93 9.12 63.46
C LEU A 149 -36.32 8.52 63.18
N LYS A 150 -36.54 7.23 63.47
CA LYS A 150 -37.86 6.60 63.29
C LYS A 150 -38.97 7.26 64.11
N LYS A 151 -38.65 7.91 65.24
CA LYS A 151 -39.63 8.63 66.05
C LYS A 151 -40.11 9.92 65.38
N THR A 152 -39.35 10.47 64.44
CA THR A 152 -39.72 11.70 63.72
C THR A 152 -40.55 11.43 62.46
N TRP A 153 -40.63 10.17 62.01
CA TRP A 153 -41.28 9.78 60.77
C TRP A 153 -42.76 10.16 60.70
N VAL A 154 -43.50 9.94 61.79
CA VAL A 154 -44.93 10.30 61.85
C VAL A 154 -45.14 11.81 61.72
N ILE A 155 -44.26 12.61 62.33
CA ILE A 155 -44.33 14.08 62.33
C ILE A 155 -43.94 14.64 60.96
N LEU A 156 -42.96 14.04 60.30
CA LEU A 156 -42.45 14.54 59.01
C LEU A 156 -43.10 13.85 57.81
N GLY A 157 -44.09 12.97 58.01
CA GLY A 157 -44.69 12.20 56.91
C GLY A 157 -43.69 11.32 56.16
N ILE A 158 -42.63 10.84 56.83
CA ILE A 158 -41.57 10.03 56.23
C ILE A 158 -41.91 8.55 56.40
N ASN A 159 -41.77 7.77 55.32
CA ASN A 159 -41.88 6.32 55.36
C ASN A 159 -40.51 5.66 55.12
N GLN A 160 -40.44 4.34 55.28
CA GLN A 160 -39.21 3.58 55.08
C GLN A 160 -38.60 3.80 53.68
N MET A 161 -39.43 3.93 52.64
CA MET A 161 -38.97 4.11 51.25
C MET A 161 -38.30 5.47 51.05
N LEU A 162 -38.91 6.55 51.56
CA LEU A 162 -38.32 7.90 51.55
C LEU A 162 -37.04 7.96 52.38
N HIS A 163 -37.01 7.30 53.55
CA HIS A 163 -35.77 7.17 54.31
C HIS A 163 -34.67 6.47 53.50
N ASN A 164 -35.00 5.35 52.85
CA ASN A 164 -34.01 4.62 52.06
C ASN A 164 -33.40 5.50 50.96
N LEU A 165 -34.20 6.35 50.30
CA LEU A 165 -33.72 7.33 49.34
C LEU A 165 -32.80 8.38 49.94
N CYS A 166 -33.23 9.04 51.02
CA CYS A 166 -32.43 10.05 51.72
C CYS A 166 -31.10 9.46 52.20
N PHE A 167 -31.12 8.23 52.71
CA PHE A 167 -29.93 7.56 53.21
C PHE A 167 -28.98 7.12 52.08
N THR A 168 -29.49 6.60 50.95
CA THR A 168 -28.67 6.36 49.75
C THR A 168 -27.98 7.64 49.28
N TRP A 169 -28.73 8.75 49.22
CA TRP A 169 -28.16 10.04 48.83
C TRP A 169 -27.10 10.51 49.81
N ALA A 170 -27.35 10.44 51.12
CA ALA A 170 -26.39 10.87 52.14
C ALA A 170 -25.10 10.06 52.07
N LEU A 171 -25.17 8.72 52.00
CA LEU A 171 -24.01 7.84 51.86
C LEU A 171 -23.19 8.19 50.61
N PHE A 172 -23.86 8.38 49.46
CA PHE A 172 -23.20 8.76 48.22
C PHE A 172 -22.60 10.16 48.30
N ASN A 173 -23.32 11.13 48.86
CA ASN A 173 -22.85 12.50 48.98
C ASN A 173 -21.61 12.59 49.89
N HIS A 174 -21.59 11.88 51.02
CA HIS A 174 -20.43 11.77 51.89
C HIS A 174 -19.23 11.13 51.19
N PHE A 175 -19.43 10.09 50.38
CA PHE A 175 -18.37 9.54 49.52
C PHE A 175 -17.82 10.59 48.54
N VAL A 176 -18.70 11.41 47.94
CA VAL A 176 -18.30 12.45 47.00
C VAL A 176 -17.55 13.59 47.69
N THR A 177 -17.95 14.00 48.89
CA THR A 177 -17.34 15.10 49.65
C THR A 177 -16.05 14.69 50.37
N SER A 178 -15.85 13.40 50.64
CA SER A 178 -14.63 12.83 51.25
C SER A 178 -13.52 12.52 50.24
N ASP A 179 -13.45 13.29 49.14
CA ASP A 179 -12.48 13.14 48.06
C ASP A 179 -12.41 11.72 47.44
N GLN A 180 -13.48 10.92 47.56
CA GLN A 180 -13.58 9.55 47.03
C GLN A 180 -12.59 8.57 47.69
N VAL A 181 -12.15 8.84 48.92
CA VAL A 181 -11.16 8.02 49.64
C VAL A 181 -11.83 6.81 50.31
N ASP A 182 -13.05 7.00 50.82
CA ASP A 182 -13.77 5.96 51.57
C ASP A 182 -14.61 5.05 50.67
N ILE A 183 -14.06 3.88 50.34
CA ILE A 183 -14.72 2.87 49.52
C ILE A 183 -15.86 2.18 50.29
N GLU A 184 -15.83 2.18 51.62
CA GLU A 184 -16.88 1.58 52.44
C GLU A 184 -18.17 2.38 52.34
N LEU A 185 -18.10 3.72 52.32
CA LEU A 185 -19.25 4.59 52.03
C LEU A 185 -19.86 4.32 50.65
N LEU A 186 -19.03 4.12 49.62
CA LEU A 186 -19.49 3.77 48.27
C LEU A 186 -20.17 2.39 48.24
N SER A 187 -19.60 1.42 48.93
CA SER A 187 -20.17 0.07 49.08
C SER A 187 -21.50 0.10 49.85
N ALA A 188 -21.59 0.90 50.92
CA ALA A 188 -22.82 1.11 51.67
C ALA A 188 -23.90 1.79 50.81
N ALA A 189 -23.52 2.81 50.03
CA ALA A 189 -24.43 3.46 49.08
C ALA A 189 -24.94 2.48 48.01
N GLU A 190 -24.08 1.60 47.49
CA GLU A 190 -24.45 0.54 46.54
C GLU A 190 -25.45 -0.44 47.17
N ASN A 191 -25.17 -0.93 48.38
CA ASN A 191 -26.06 -1.85 49.10
C ASN A 191 -27.42 -1.21 49.39
N GLN A 192 -27.43 0.05 49.81
CA GLN A 192 -28.67 0.78 50.06
C GLN A 192 -29.44 1.06 48.76
N LEU A 193 -28.75 1.36 47.65
CA LEU A 193 -29.38 1.51 46.34
C LEU A 193 -30.07 0.21 45.89
N ASN A 194 -29.52 -0.97 46.22
CA ASN A 194 -30.18 -2.25 45.94
C ASN A 194 -31.51 -2.43 46.71
N VAL A 195 -31.64 -1.81 47.89
CA VAL A 195 -32.92 -1.74 48.62
C VAL A 195 -33.88 -0.80 47.88
N VAL A 196 -33.40 0.38 47.48
CA VAL A 196 -34.18 1.37 46.70
C VAL A 196 -34.70 0.78 45.38
N VAL A 197 -33.93 -0.07 44.69
CA VAL A 197 -34.38 -0.78 43.48
C VAL A 197 -35.65 -1.60 43.74
N LYS A 198 -35.77 -2.24 44.90
CA LYS A 198 -36.95 -3.02 45.27
C LYS A 198 -38.13 -2.10 45.58
N ASP A 199 -37.87 -1.01 46.29
CA ASP A 199 -38.87 -0.01 46.65
C ASP A 199 -39.47 0.66 45.41
N ALA A 200 -38.63 1.08 44.46
CA ALA A 200 -39.03 1.76 43.22
C ALA A 200 -40.01 0.95 42.36
N LYS A 201 -39.91 -0.39 42.38
CA LYS A 201 -40.84 -1.27 41.65
C LYS A 201 -42.25 -1.21 42.23
N ASN A 202 -42.36 -1.13 43.55
CA ASN A 202 -43.62 -1.13 44.29
C ASN A 202 -44.20 0.26 44.52
N ALA A 203 -43.45 1.33 44.21
CA ALA A 203 -43.88 2.70 44.42
C ALA A 203 -45.01 3.13 43.45
N GLU A 204 -46.10 3.66 44.01
CA GLU A 204 -47.20 4.31 43.29
C GLU A 204 -47.32 5.82 43.61
N ASP A 205 -46.59 6.27 44.63
CA ASP A 205 -46.59 7.66 45.12
C ASP A 205 -45.81 8.59 44.17
N PRO A 206 -46.46 9.62 43.58
CA PRO A 206 -45.80 10.58 42.71
C PRO A 206 -44.66 11.35 43.38
N ASP A 207 -44.81 11.74 44.66
CA ASP A 207 -43.81 12.54 45.37
C ASP A 207 -42.53 11.72 45.59
N TYR A 208 -42.67 10.43 45.91
CA TYR A 208 -41.55 9.49 45.95
C TYR A 208 -40.84 9.37 44.60
N CYS A 209 -41.59 9.26 43.49
CA CYS A 209 -41.02 9.14 42.16
C CYS A 209 -40.20 10.37 41.75
N ASP A 210 -40.67 11.58 42.06
CA ASP A 210 -39.94 12.82 41.75
C ASP A 210 -38.61 12.90 42.52
N VAL A 211 -38.61 12.53 43.81
CA VAL A 211 -37.39 12.46 44.63
C VAL A 211 -36.42 11.40 44.10
N LEU A 212 -36.92 10.21 43.79
CA LEU A 212 -36.14 9.12 43.21
C LEU A 212 -35.46 9.56 41.91
N ILE A 213 -36.20 10.18 40.98
CA ILE A 213 -35.65 10.66 39.71
C ILE A 213 -34.55 11.70 39.96
N SER A 214 -34.77 12.64 40.89
CA SER A 214 -33.80 13.69 41.22
C SER A 214 -32.49 13.12 41.79
N ILE A 215 -32.57 12.22 42.77
CA ILE A 215 -31.41 11.58 43.39
C ILE A 215 -30.64 10.73 42.37
N LEU A 216 -31.35 9.86 41.63
CA LEU A 216 -30.70 8.99 40.65
C LEU A 216 -30.09 9.77 39.48
N SER A 217 -30.72 10.88 39.06
CA SER A 217 -30.15 11.75 38.03
C SER A 217 -28.88 12.44 38.52
N SER A 218 -28.83 12.82 39.80
CA SER A 218 -27.64 13.42 40.42
C SER A 218 -26.49 12.40 40.52
N ILE A 219 -26.78 11.18 40.99
CA ILE A 219 -25.80 10.08 41.04
C ILE A 219 -25.30 9.74 39.62
N THR A 220 -26.22 9.57 38.67
CA THR A 220 -25.88 9.24 37.28
C THR A 220 -25.06 10.35 36.64
N GLY A 221 -25.45 11.62 36.77
CA GLY A 221 -24.73 12.75 36.19
C GLY A 221 -23.33 12.92 36.78
N TRP A 222 -23.13 12.61 38.07
CA TRP A 222 -21.81 12.64 38.69
C TRP A 222 -20.93 11.48 38.23
N THR A 223 -21.48 10.27 38.19
CA THR A 223 -20.73 9.05 37.78
C THR A 223 -20.39 9.10 36.29
N GLU A 224 -21.30 9.53 35.42
CA GLU A 224 -21.08 9.64 33.98
C GLU A 224 -19.96 10.62 33.62
N LYS A 225 -19.85 11.77 34.30
CA LYS A 225 -18.75 12.73 34.08
C LYS A 225 -17.37 12.09 34.23
N ARG A 226 -17.23 11.14 35.15
CA ARG A 226 -16.00 10.39 35.40
C ARG A 226 -15.80 9.24 34.43
N LEU A 227 -16.87 8.50 34.15
CA LEU A 227 -16.82 7.31 33.30
C LEU A 227 -16.69 7.65 31.81
N LEU A 228 -17.20 8.80 31.34
CA LEU A 228 -17.02 9.24 29.96
C LEU A 228 -15.57 9.62 29.61
N ALA A 229 -14.72 9.85 30.61
CA ALA A 229 -13.30 10.15 30.50
C ALA A 229 -12.49 9.38 31.56
N TYR A 230 -12.78 8.08 31.74
CA TYR A 230 -12.16 7.28 32.80
C TYR A 230 -10.64 7.14 32.67
N HIS A 231 -10.09 7.26 31.46
CA HIS A 231 -8.64 7.27 31.23
C HIS A 231 -7.92 8.45 31.88
N GLU A 232 -8.61 9.58 32.06
CA GLU A 232 -8.11 10.79 32.74
C GLU A 232 -8.44 10.75 34.22
N THR A 233 -9.64 10.25 34.55
CA THR A 233 -10.16 10.26 35.93
C THR A 233 -9.49 9.21 36.80
N PHE A 234 -9.22 8.02 36.24
CA PHE A 234 -8.73 6.87 37.00
C PHE A 234 -7.28 6.50 36.63
N ASN A 235 -6.48 6.32 37.66
CA ASN A 235 -5.08 5.92 37.60
C ASN A 235 -4.82 4.79 38.62
N ALA A 236 -3.57 4.36 38.76
CA ALA A 236 -3.21 3.27 39.68
C ALA A 236 -3.60 3.52 41.15
N SER A 237 -3.70 4.78 41.59
CA SER A 237 -4.02 5.13 42.99
C SER A 237 -5.51 5.06 43.33
N ASN A 238 -6.42 5.26 42.36
CA ASN A 238 -7.86 5.31 42.61
C ASN A 238 -8.67 4.27 41.82
N ILE A 239 -8.00 3.37 41.07
CA ILE A 239 -8.66 2.36 40.23
C ILE A 239 -9.63 1.45 40.99
N VAL A 240 -9.39 1.21 42.28
CA VAL A 240 -10.26 0.37 43.13
C VAL A 240 -11.67 0.96 43.24
N SER A 241 -11.79 2.30 43.29
CA SER A 241 -13.08 3.00 43.36
C SER A 241 -13.88 2.92 42.05
N MET A 242 -13.20 2.72 40.91
CA MET A 242 -13.84 2.71 39.59
C MET A 242 -14.94 1.65 39.52
N GLN A 243 -14.69 0.45 40.07
CA GLN A 243 -15.69 -0.61 40.04
C GLN A 243 -16.98 -0.20 40.74
N GLY A 244 -16.90 0.34 41.98
CA GLY A 244 -18.08 0.80 42.71
C GLY A 244 -18.79 1.96 42.02
N ILE A 245 -18.04 2.88 41.41
CA ILE A 245 -18.57 4.00 40.63
C ILE A 245 -19.34 3.50 39.39
N VAL A 246 -18.81 2.49 38.69
CA VAL A 246 -19.55 1.84 37.59
C VAL A 246 -20.79 1.14 38.13
N THR A 247 -20.70 0.39 39.22
CA THR A 247 -21.86 -0.34 39.76
C THR A 247 -23.00 0.59 40.14
N ILE A 248 -22.74 1.65 40.92
CA ILE A 248 -23.77 2.56 41.39
C ILE A 248 -24.34 3.39 40.22
N GLY A 249 -23.49 3.84 39.30
CA GLY A 249 -23.91 4.61 38.12
C GLY A 249 -24.77 3.80 37.14
N VAL A 250 -24.39 2.54 36.88
CA VAL A 250 -25.17 1.62 36.04
C VAL A 250 -26.49 1.26 36.70
N SER A 251 -26.49 0.97 38.01
CA SER A 251 -27.71 0.65 38.76
C SER A 251 -28.68 1.83 38.78
N ALA A 252 -28.20 3.05 39.06
CA ALA A 252 -29.03 4.26 39.03
C ALA A 252 -29.61 4.52 37.63
N ALA A 253 -28.78 4.40 36.59
CA ALA A 253 -29.22 4.55 35.20
C ALA A 253 -30.26 3.51 34.78
N LYS A 254 -30.12 2.26 35.26
CA LYS A 254 -31.05 1.18 34.96
C LYS A 254 -32.43 1.46 35.54
N ILE A 255 -32.52 1.92 36.79
CA ILE A 255 -33.80 2.28 37.42
C ILE A 255 -34.49 3.42 36.65
N LEU A 256 -33.74 4.46 36.28
CA LEU A 256 -34.27 5.60 35.52
C LEU A 256 -34.83 5.18 34.14
N LEU A 257 -34.15 4.28 33.43
CA LEU A 257 -34.48 3.90 32.05
C LEU A 257 -35.48 2.73 31.95
N GLU A 258 -35.39 1.73 32.82
CA GLU A 258 -36.22 0.53 32.75
C GLU A 258 -37.42 0.59 33.69
N ASP A 259 -37.25 0.99 34.95
CA ASP A 259 -38.29 0.85 35.98
C ASP A 259 -39.25 2.05 36.04
N ILE A 260 -38.76 3.27 35.77
CA ILE A 260 -39.57 4.49 35.79
C ILE A 260 -40.18 4.78 34.41
N SER A 261 -39.41 4.63 33.33
CA SER A 261 -39.89 4.92 31.97
C SER A 261 -40.97 3.95 31.46
N GLN A 262 -40.99 2.69 31.96
CA GLN A 262 -42.06 1.72 31.61
C GLN A 262 -43.41 2.04 32.26
N LYS A 263 -43.44 2.80 33.37
CA LYS A 263 -44.68 3.27 34.02
C LYS A 263 -45.37 4.41 33.26
N HIS A 264 -44.68 5.08 32.32
CA HIS A 264 -45.25 6.08 31.40
C HIS A 264 -45.18 5.61 29.93
N PRO A 265 -46.29 5.17 29.30
CA PRO A 265 -46.24 4.52 27.99
C PRO A 265 -45.99 5.53 26.87
N GLY A 266 -44.75 5.60 26.40
CA GLY A 266 -44.37 6.41 25.24
C GLY A 266 -43.14 5.88 24.53
N LYS A 267 -43.35 4.94 23.59
CA LYS A 267 -42.39 4.31 22.66
C LYS A 267 -41.73 3.02 23.16
N ARG A 268 -42.21 1.88 22.63
CA ARG A 268 -41.49 0.59 22.60
C ARG A 268 -40.17 0.79 21.86
N LYS A 269 -39.07 1.02 22.59
CA LYS A 269 -37.72 0.80 22.06
C LYS A 269 -37.30 -0.64 22.30
N GLN A 270 -36.64 -1.19 21.31
CA GLN A 270 -36.03 -2.51 21.25
C GLN A 270 -35.25 -2.77 22.55
N LYS A 271 -35.45 -3.94 23.20
CA LYS A 271 -34.67 -4.43 24.35
C LYS A 271 -33.21 -4.59 23.91
N THR A 272 -32.50 -3.48 23.88
CA THR A 272 -31.05 -3.43 23.82
C THR A 272 -30.63 -3.42 25.28
N ASP A 273 -29.69 -4.27 25.67
CA ASP A 273 -29.16 -4.32 27.04
C ASP A 273 -28.64 -2.92 27.41
N VAL A 274 -29.45 -2.17 28.17
CA VAL A 274 -29.24 -0.74 28.46
C VAL A 274 -27.89 -0.55 29.17
N VAL A 275 -27.56 -1.50 30.04
CA VAL A 275 -26.30 -1.55 30.78
C VAL A 275 -25.13 -1.68 29.81
N ARG A 276 -25.19 -2.66 28.90
CA ARG A 276 -24.15 -2.86 27.88
C ARG A 276 -23.94 -1.63 27.01
N GLY A 277 -25.03 -1.03 26.50
CA GLY A 277 -24.94 0.16 25.66
C GLY A 277 -24.32 1.38 26.36
N LYS A 278 -24.56 1.54 27.67
CA LYS A 278 -23.92 2.60 28.46
C LYS A 278 -22.43 2.36 28.64
N ILE A 279 -22.02 1.14 29.00
CA ILE A 279 -20.59 0.80 29.14
C ILE A 279 -19.87 0.99 27.81
N GLU A 280 -20.48 0.58 26.70
CA GLU A 280 -19.96 0.79 25.36
C GLU A 280 -19.75 2.29 25.08
N THR A 281 -20.70 3.14 25.49
CA THR A 281 -20.60 4.60 25.36
C THR A 281 -19.44 5.17 26.18
N TYR A 282 -19.26 4.70 27.41
CA TYR A 282 -18.15 5.14 28.29
C TYR A 282 -16.79 4.76 27.69
N ILE A 283 -16.63 3.51 27.23
CA ILE A 283 -15.42 3.03 26.55
C ILE A 283 -15.09 3.91 25.34
N ARG A 284 -16.08 4.11 24.45
CA ARG A 284 -15.85 4.91 23.24
C ARG A 284 -15.49 6.35 23.55
N SER A 285 -16.27 7.01 24.40
CA SER A 285 -16.03 8.42 24.78
C SER A 285 -14.66 8.61 25.40
N SER A 286 -14.29 7.74 26.33
CA SER A 286 -13.02 7.89 27.03
C SER A 286 -11.83 7.63 26.11
N LEU A 287 -11.92 6.66 25.20
CA LEU A 287 -10.85 6.36 24.24
C LEU A 287 -10.75 7.42 23.14
N HIS A 288 -11.86 8.02 22.69
CA HIS A 288 -11.81 9.17 21.80
C HIS A 288 -11.04 10.33 22.42
N THR A 289 -11.32 10.63 23.69
CA THR A 289 -10.65 11.71 24.43
C THR A 289 -9.17 11.39 24.63
N ALA A 290 -8.85 10.17 25.06
CA ALA A 290 -7.46 9.72 25.23
C ALA A 290 -6.69 9.69 23.90
N PHE A 291 -7.33 9.29 22.79
CA PHE A 291 -6.72 9.31 21.46
C PHE A 291 -6.36 10.74 21.04
N ALA A 292 -7.28 11.69 21.22
CA ALA A 292 -7.04 13.10 20.91
C ALA A 292 -5.84 13.66 21.68
N GLN A 293 -5.72 13.35 22.98
CA GLN A 293 -4.56 13.75 23.79
C GLN A 293 -3.25 13.17 23.27
N ARG A 294 -3.22 11.88 22.91
CA ARG A 294 -2.01 11.25 22.36
C ARG A 294 -1.61 11.83 21.01
N MET A 295 -2.58 12.27 20.22
CA MET A 295 -2.33 12.97 18.96
C MET A 295 -1.66 14.32 19.21
N ASP A 296 -2.19 15.13 20.13
CA ASP A 296 -1.58 16.42 20.51
C ASP A 296 -0.16 16.25 21.08
N GLU A 297 0.05 15.25 21.94
CA GLU A 297 1.38 14.92 22.47
C GLU A 297 2.37 14.47 21.38
N ALA A 298 1.91 13.69 20.40
CA ALA A 298 2.74 13.24 19.29
C ALA A 298 3.15 14.42 18.38
N ASP A 299 2.26 15.40 18.18
CA ASP A 299 2.55 16.62 17.43
C ASP A 299 3.61 17.50 18.13
N LEU A 300 3.57 17.60 19.47
CA LEU A 300 4.58 18.34 20.25
C LEU A 300 5.99 17.72 20.15
N LYS A 301 6.08 16.39 20.02
CA LYS A 301 7.37 15.65 19.90
C LYS A 301 8.11 15.89 18.57
N ARG A 302 7.51 16.62 17.62
CA ARG A 302 8.06 16.94 16.29
C ARG A 302 9.33 17.82 16.30
N SER A 303 9.65 18.50 17.41
CA SER A 303 10.68 19.55 17.47
C SER A 303 12.16 19.08 17.47
N SER A 304 12.47 17.81 17.21
CA SER A 304 13.86 17.30 17.22
C SER A 304 14.44 17.06 15.82
N ARG A 305 15.78 17.11 15.71
CA ARG A 305 16.58 17.23 14.46
C ARG A 305 16.48 16.05 13.45
N ASN A 306 15.59 15.09 13.66
CA ASN A 306 15.09 14.11 12.67
C ASN A 306 13.85 13.42 13.30
N PRO A 307 12.64 13.98 13.17
CA PRO A 307 11.48 13.44 13.87
C PRO A 307 10.92 12.27 13.07
N VAL A 308 10.82 11.11 13.72
CA VAL A 308 9.97 10.00 13.27
C VAL A 308 8.59 10.59 12.91
N PRO A 309 7.94 10.16 11.80
CA PRO A 309 6.64 10.69 11.41
C PRO A 309 5.64 10.62 12.57
N VAL A 310 4.87 11.70 12.78
CA VAL A 310 3.92 11.82 13.90
C VAL A 310 3.00 10.60 13.97
N LEU A 311 2.47 10.13 12.83
CA LEU A 311 1.60 8.95 12.82
C LEU A 311 2.30 7.64 13.19
N ALA A 312 3.60 7.51 12.95
CA ALA A 312 4.35 6.35 13.41
C ALA A 312 4.57 6.38 14.93
N ILE A 313 4.77 7.58 15.51
CA ILE A 313 4.79 7.78 16.97
C ILE A 313 3.41 7.47 17.56
N LEU A 314 2.36 8.05 16.97
CA LEU A 314 0.98 7.84 17.39
C LEU A 314 0.61 6.35 17.34
N ALA A 315 0.99 5.62 16.29
CA ALA A 315 0.71 4.19 16.20
C ALA A 315 1.27 3.40 17.40
N LYS A 316 2.47 3.75 17.86
CA LYS A 316 3.06 3.17 19.06
C LYS A 316 2.30 3.58 20.32
N ASP A 317 2.04 4.88 20.49
CA ASP A 317 1.33 5.42 21.66
C ASP A 317 -0.09 4.82 21.79
N ILE A 318 -0.77 4.55 20.67
CA ILE A 318 -2.08 3.89 20.61
C ILE A 318 -1.97 2.38 20.90
N SER A 319 -0.91 1.71 20.45
CA SER A 319 -0.63 0.31 20.84
C SER A 319 -0.42 0.17 22.35
N ASP A 320 0.28 1.13 22.96
CA ASP A 320 0.47 1.18 24.42
C ASP A 320 -0.85 1.50 25.15
N LEU A 321 -1.67 2.41 24.60
CA LEU A 321 -3.00 2.72 25.13
C LEU A 321 -3.93 1.48 25.09
N ALA A 322 -3.95 0.74 23.98
CA ALA A 322 -4.72 -0.49 23.85
C ALA A 322 -4.28 -1.57 24.86
N SER A 323 -2.97 -1.67 25.09
CA SER A 323 -2.42 -2.58 26.10
C SER A 323 -2.80 -2.17 27.52
N LYS A 324 -2.79 -0.86 27.82
CA LYS A 324 -3.26 -0.31 29.11
C LYS A 324 -4.74 -0.60 29.33
N GLU A 325 -5.57 -0.37 28.31
CA GLU A 325 -7.01 -0.65 28.33
C GLU A 325 -7.29 -2.11 28.63
N LYS A 326 -6.68 -3.03 27.87
CA LYS A 326 -6.79 -4.48 28.07
C LYS A 326 -6.44 -4.93 29.49
N ASN A 327 -5.38 -4.37 30.06
CA ASN A 327 -4.81 -4.85 31.32
C ASN A 327 -5.42 -4.20 32.57
N ILE A 328 -5.88 -2.95 32.49
CA ILE A 328 -6.33 -2.18 33.66
C ILE A 328 -7.85 -2.01 33.67
N TYR A 329 -8.43 -1.48 32.59
CA TYR A 329 -9.82 -1.04 32.58
C TYR A 329 -10.79 -2.11 32.10
N SER A 330 -10.45 -2.83 31.02
CA SER A 330 -11.28 -3.92 30.47
C SER A 330 -11.68 -4.98 31.51
N PRO A 331 -10.78 -5.46 32.41
CA PRO A 331 -11.16 -6.47 33.40
C PRO A 331 -12.27 -6.01 34.35
N ILE A 332 -12.34 -4.71 34.64
CA ILE A 332 -13.39 -4.11 35.47
C ILE A 332 -14.69 -4.06 34.67
N LEU A 333 -14.64 -3.53 33.44
CA LEU A 333 -15.80 -3.29 32.60
C LEU A 333 -16.44 -4.59 32.06
N LYS A 334 -15.67 -5.68 31.98
CA LYS A 334 -16.15 -7.02 31.58
C LYS A 334 -17.31 -7.56 32.41
N LYS A 335 -17.47 -7.08 33.66
CA LYS A 335 -18.61 -7.43 34.52
C LYS A 335 -19.97 -7.01 33.91
N TRP A 336 -19.98 -5.99 33.08
CA TRP A 336 -21.18 -5.43 32.45
C TRP A 336 -21.17 -5.54 30.91
N HIS A 337 -19.98 -5.62 30.31
CA HIS A 337 -19.82 -5.80 28.87
C HIS A 337 -18.74 -6.86 28.56
N PRO A 338 -19.11 -8.11 28.25
CA PRO A 338 -18.15 -9.20 28.04
C PRO A 338 -17.04 -8.90 27.02
N LEU A 339 -17.36 -8.09 26.00
CA LEU A 339 -16.46 -7.68 24.92
C LEU A 339 -15.85 -6.27 25.11
N ALA A 340 -15.57 -5.87 26.35
CA ALA A 340 -15.08 -4.51 26.65
C ALA A 340 -13.77 -4.17 25.90
N SER A 341 -12.81 -5.11 25.86
CA SER A 341 -11.55 -4.90 25.15
C SER A 341 -11.76 -4.82 23.64
N GLY A 342 -12.68 -5.63 23.10
CA GLY A 342 -13.05 -5.63 21.69
C GLY A 342 -13.64 -4.29 21.24
N VAL A 343 -14.57 -3.72 22.04
CA VAL A 343 -15.13 -2.38 21.79
C VAL A 343 -14.03 -1.31 21.80
N ALA A 344 -13.11 -1.42 22.77
CA ALA A 344 -12.02 -0.47 22.90
C ALA A 344 -11.09 -0.48 21.68
N VAL A 345 -10.56 -1.63 21.30
CA VAL A 345 -9.62 -1.73 20.17
C VAL A 345 -10.30 -1.42 18.84
N THR A 346 -11.59 -1.73 18.68
CA THR A 346 -12.38 -1.30 17.51
C THR A 346 -12.44 0.23 17.40
N THR A 347 -12.59 0.91 18.54
CA THR A 347 -12.64 2.39 18.59
C THR A 347 -11.28 2.99 18.24
N LEU A 348 -10.20 2.49 18.85
CA LEU A 348 -8.83 2.93 18.54
C LEU A 348 -8.46 2.67 17.09
N HIS A 349 -8.86 1.50 16.56
CA HIS A 349 -8.64 1.14 15.16
C HIS A 349 -9.33 2.11 14.22
N SER A 350 -10.60 2.45 14.48
CA SER A 350 -11.35 3.42 13.68
C SER A 350 -10.71 4.81 13.71
N CYS A 351 -10.29 5.28 14.88
CA CYS A 351 -9.64 6.58 15.04
C CYS A 351 -8.32 6.65 14.23
N PHE A 352 -7.42 5.70 14.45
CA PHE A 352 -6.14 5.67 13.75
C PHE A 352 -6.32 5.44 12.24
N GLY A 353 -7.26 4.57 11.84
CA GLY A 353 -7.56 4.31 10.44
C GLY A 353 -8.05 5.56 9.68
N ASN A 354 -8.78 6.46 10.33
CA ASN A 354 -9.18 7.73 9.72
C ASN A 354 -7.99 8.66 9.50
N GLU A 355 -7.09 8.77 10.48
CA GLU A 355 -5.85 9.56 10.34
C GLU A 355 -4.91 8.98 9.27
N LEU A 356 -4.77 7.66 9.23
CA LEU A 356 -4.00 6.98 8.20
C LEU A 356 -4.56 7.23 6.80
N LYS A 357 -5.89 7.17 6.64
CA LYS A 357 -6.55 7.50 5.36
C LYS A 357 -6.24 8.93 4.96
N GLN A 358 -6.37 9.91 5.85
CA GLN A 358 -6.06 11.30 5.55
C GLN A 358 -4.58 11.50 5.17
N PHE A 359 -3.66 10.83 5.85
CA PHE A 359 -2.24 10.88 5.52
C PHE A 359 -1.90 10.35 4.13
N MET A 360 -2.65 9.33 3.67
CA MET A 360 -2.45 8.72 2.36
C MET A 360 -3.05 9.53 1.20
N VAL A 361 -4.00 10.44 1.47
CA VAL A 361 -4.61 11.27 0.42
C VAL A 361 -3.53 12.11 -0.30
N GLY A 362 -3.44 11.96 -1.62
CA GLY A 362 -2.53 12.74 -2.47
C GLY A 362 -1.08 12.28 -2.48
N ARG A 363 -0.69 11.26 -1.68
CA ARG A 363 0.67 10.71 -1.70
C ARG A 363 0.81 9.64 -2.78
N THR A 364 1.56 9.94 -3.82
CA THR A 364 1.86 9.01 -4.93
C THR A 364 3.31 8.51 -4.94
N LYS A 365 4.19 9.12 -4.13
CA LYS A 365 5.62 8.81 -4.09
C LYS A 365 5.97 8.01 -2.85
N PHE A 366 6.75 6.95 -3.03
CA PHE A 366 7.34 6.20 -1.92
C PHE A 366 8.43 7.04 -1.25
N THR A 367 8.26 7.35 0.04
CA THR A 367 9.24 8.08 0.86
C THR A 367 9.56 7.28 2.14
N PRO A 368 10.73 7.49 2.76
CA PRO A 368 11.08 6.85 4.04
C PRO A 368 10.00 7.07 5.11
N ASP A 369 9.46 8.29 5.20
CA ASP A 369 8.38 8.63 6.14
C ASP A 369 7.12 7.79 5.89
N THR A 370 6.73 7.64 4.62
CA THR A 370 5.53 6.88 4.25
C THR A 370 5.73 5.39 4.58
N ALA A 371 6.93 4.85 4.36
CA ALA A 371 7.26 3.49 4.73
C ALA A 371 7.22 3.27 6.25
N GLN A 372 7.76 4.20 7.03
CA GLN A 372 7.73 4.11 8.50
C GLN A 372 6.29 4.15 9.04
N VAL A 373 5.44 5.04 8.52
CA VAL A 373 4.02 5.13 8.92
C VAL A 373 3.27 3.85 8.57
N LEU A 374 3.41 3.34 7.34
CA LEU A 374 2.70 2.13 6.92
C LEU A 374 3.17 0.88 7.67
N ASN A 375 4.47 0.74 7.94
CA ASN A 375 5.00 -0.35 8.76
C ASN A 375 4.52 -0.25 10.22
N ALA A 376 4.40 0.96 10.77
CA ALA A 376 3.87 1.16 12.12
C ALA A 376 2.37 0.87 12.18
N ALA A 377 1.62 1.25 11.15
CA ALA A 377 0.20 0.96 11.01
C ALA A 377 -0.09 -0.55 10.93
N ASP A 378 0.69 -1.30 10.13
CA ASP A 378 0.60 -2.76 10.03
C ASP A 378 0.84 -3.45 11.38
N LYS A 379 1.87 -3.01 12.12
CA LYS A 379 2.15 -3.53 13.46
C LYS A 379 1.03 -3.20 14.46
N LEU A 380 0.51 -1.98 14.43
CA LEU A 380 -0.60 -1.56 15.27
C LEU A 380 -1.84 -2.41 14.98
N GLU A 381 -2.22 -2.56 13.71
CA GLU A 381 -3.36 -3.38 13.30
C GLU A 381 -3.24 -4.81 13.82
N LYS A 382 -2.09 -5.47 13.60
CA LYS A 382 -1.82 -6.82 14.09
C LYS A 382 -2.00 -6.91 15.60
N ASN A 383 -1.52 -5.93 16.37
CA ASN A 383 -1.72 -5.90 17.82
C ASN A 383 -3.21 -5.71 18.20
N LEU A 384 -3.89 -4.72 17.63
CA LEU A 384 -5.32 -4.46 17.93
C LEU A 384 -6.20 -5.66 17.59
N VAL A 385 -5.96 -6.31 16.45
CA VAL A 385 -6.67 -7.52 16.03
C VAL A 385 -6.38 -8.67 16.99
N ASN A 386 -5.14 -8.87 17.43
CA ASN A 386 -4.82 -9.90 18.42
C ASN A 386 -5.57 -9.68 19.75
N ILE A 387 -5.60 -8.45 20.25
CA ILE A 387 -6.36 -8.11 21.47
C ILE A 387 -7.85 -8.37 21.25
N ALA A 388 -8.41 -8.02 20.09
CA ALA A 388 -9.80 -8.27 19.76
C ALA A 388 -10.11 -9.78 19.75
N VAL A 389 -9.29 -10.58 19.07
CA VAL A 389 -9.45 -12.04 18.95
C VAL A 389 -9.40 -12.73 20.30
N GLU A 390 -8.48 -12.33 21.18
CA GLU A 390 -8.43 -12.85 22.56
C GLU A 390 -9.71 -12.53 23.35
N ASP A 391 -10.31 -11.36 23.14
CA ASP A 391 -11.56 -10.96 23.81
C ASP A 391 -12.78 -11.74 23.29
N PHE A 392 -12.72 -12.25 22.06
CA PHE A 392 -13.84 -12.94 21.41
C PHE A 392 -13.99 -14.42 21.76
N LEU A 393 -13.03 -15.01 22.47
CA LEU A 393 -13.07 -16.42 22.89
C LEU A 393 -14.36 -16.76 23.66
N ASP A 394 -14.92 -15.78 24.39
CA ASP A 394 -16.09 -15.94 25.24
C ASP A 394 -17.40 -15.40 24.62
N SER A 395 -17.44 -15.16 23.29
CA SER A 395 -18.57 -14.50 22.61
C SER A 395 -19.47 -15.43 21.79
N ASP A 396 -20.79 -15.22 21.87
CA ASP A 396 -21.81 -16.02 21.16
C ASP A 396 -21.71 -15.91 19.63
N ASP A 397 -21.27 -14.76 19.10
CA ASP A 397 -21.09 -14.54 17.65
C ASP A 397 -19.65 -14.78 17.17
N GLY A 398 -18.75 -15.19 18.08
CA GLY A 398 -17.33 -15.34 17.81
C GLY A 398 -16.64 -14.03 17.42
N GLY A 399 -17.15 -12.87 17.86
CA GLY A 399 -16.57 -11.55 17.60
C GLY A 399 -16.86 -10.99 16.20
N LYS A 400 -17.70 -11.66 15.40
CA LYS A 400 -17.94 -11.31 13.99
C LYS A 400 -18.48 -9.89 13.82
N SER A 401 -19.33 -9.42 14.72
CA SER A 401 -19.91 -8.07 14.66
C SER A 401 -18.88 -6.95 14.89
N LEU A 402 -17.89 -7.18 15.75
CA LEU A 402 -16.82 -6.22 16.06
C LEU A 402 -15.69 -6.30 15.03
N ILE A 403 -15.28 -7.49 14.59
CA ILE A 403 -14.29 -7.63 13.50
C ILE A 403 -14.73 -6.91 12.22
N ARG A 404 -16.03 -6.92 11.89
CA ARG A 404 -16.56 -6.16 10.74
C ARG A 404 -16.39 -4.64 10.86
N GLN A 405 -16.22 -4.12 12.07
CA GLN A 405 -15.96 -2.70 12.32
C GLN A 405 -14.47 -2.36 12.25
N MET A 406 -13.60 -3.37 12.09
CA MET A 406 -12.15 -3.23 11.91
C MET A 406 -11.74 -3.66 10.47
N PRO A 407 -12.14 -2.92 9.42
CA PRO A 407 -11.68 -3.22 8.07
C PRO A 407 -10.16 -3.02 7.99
N PRO A 408 -9.42 -3.88 7.27
CA PRO A 408 -7.97 -3.80 7.25
C PRO A 408 -7.49 -2.44 6.74
N TYR A 409 -6.40 -1.94 7.30
CA TYR A 409 -5.70 -0.72 6.86
C TYR A 409 -5.06 -0.87 5.48
N GLU A 410 -4.88 -2.10 5.02
CA GLU A 410 -4.25 -2.42 3.73
C GLU A 410 -2.85 -1.81 3.58
N ALA A 411 -2.11 -1.70 4.69
CA ALA A 411 -0.80 -1.05 4.71
C ALA A 411 0.21 -1.74 3.78
N GLU A 412 0.25 -3.08 3.75
CA GLU A 412 1.09 -3.84 2.82
C GLU A 412 0.73 -3.58 1.35
N ASN A 413 -0.57 -3.51 1.02
CA ASN A 413 -1.04 -3.19 -0.34
C ASN A 413 -0.67 -1.75 -0.74
N ALA A 414 -0.77 -0.81 0.19
CA ALA A 414 -0.37 0.58 -0.03
C ALA A 414 1.16 0.69 -0.28
N ILE A 415 1.98 -0.02 0.51
CA ILE A 415 3.43 -0.12 0.29
C ILE A 415 3.68 -0.70 -1.12
N ALA A 416 3.01 -1.80 -1.47
CA ALA A 416 3.14 -2.43 -2.78
C ALA A 416 2.87 -1.45 -3.92
N ALA A 417 1.76 -0.72 -3.85
CA ALA A 417 1.35 0.23 -4.88
C ALA A 417 2.35 1.39 -5.01
N LEU A 418 2.81 1.96 -3.90
CA LEU A 418 3.79 3.05 -3.90
C LEU A 418 5.16 2.61 -4.44
N VAL A 419 5.62 1.42 -4.07
CA VAL A 419 6.88 0.87 -4.59
C VAL A 419 6.76 0.58 -6.09
N LYS A 420 5.64 0.02 -6.56
CA LYS A 420 5.40 -0.16 -8.01
C LYS A 420 5.38 1.17 -8.76
N GLY A 421 4.80 2.21 -8.18
CA GLY A 421 4.87 3.58 -8.72
C GLY A 421 6.31 4.10 -8.81
N TRP A 422 7.10 3.91 -7.76
CA TRP A 422 8.52 4.26 -7.72
C TRP A 422 9.34 3.49 -8.78
N MET A 423 9.12 2.19 -8.91
CA MET A 423 9.79 1.34 -9.91
C MET A 423 9.50 1.85 -11.32
N LYS A 424 8.23 2.12 -11.62
CA LYS A 424 7.81 2.65 -12.92
C LYS A 424 8.50 3.99 -13.22
N GLU A 425 8.51 4.93 -12.26
CA GLU A 425 9.20 6.21 -12.44
C GLU A 425 10.70 6.04 -12.76
N ARG A 426 11.37 5.10 -12.09
CA ARG A 426 12.80 4.80 -12.33
C ARG A 426 13.03 4.19 -13.71
N VAL A 427 12.19 3.24 -14.12
CA VAL A 427 12.25 2.57 -15.42
C VAL A 427 11.95 3.56 -16.55
N ASP A 428 10.95 4.42 -16.40
CA ASP A 428 10.58 5.43 -17.40
C ASP A 428 11.71 6.47 -17.59
N LYS A 429 12.31 6.95 -16.48
CA LYS A 429 13.48 7.85 -16.54
C LYS A 429 14.68 7.21 -17.23
N LEU A 430 14.95 5.93 -16.94
CA LEU A 430 16.04 5.19 -17.60
C LEU A 430 15.77 5.07 -19.11
N LYS A 431 14.51 4.83 -19.50
CA LYS A 431 14.13 4.78 -20.92
C LYS A 431 14.35 6.10 -21.64
N GLU A 432 13.91 7.22 -21.05
CA GLU A 432 14.14 8.56 -21.61
C GLU A 432 15.63 8.87 -21.76
N TRP A 433 16.43 8.49 -20.77
CA TRP A 433 17.87 8.61 -20.84
C TRP A 433 18.46 7.74 -21.96
N VAL A 434 18.00 6.50 -22.14
CA VAL A 434 18.46 5.61 -23.23
C VAL A 434 18.18 6.23 -24.60
N ASP A 435 16.99 6.81 -24.79
CA ASP A 435 16.63 7.48 -26.04
C ASP A 435 17.54 8.68 -26.35
N GLN A 436 17.88 9.49 -25.34
CA GLN A 436 18.78 10.63 -25.49
C GLN A 436 20.24 10.20 -25.74
N SER A 437 20.72 9.21 -24.99
CA SER A 437 22.09 8.71 -25.08
C SER A 437 22.38 8.04 -26.41
N LEU A 438 21.45 7.22 -26.94
CA LEU A 438 21.64 6.57 -28.24
C LEU A 438 21.61 7.55 -29.42
N GLN A 439 20.95 8.71 -29.30
CA GLN A 439 21.00 9.77 -30.32
C GLN A 439 22.36 10.47 -30.37
N GLN A 440 23.08 10.52 -29.25
CA GLN A 440 24.39 11.18 -29.13
C GLN A 440 25.56 10.21 -29.30
N GLU A 441 25.28 8.90 -29.42
CA GLU A 441 26.31 7.87 -29.48
C GLU A 441 27.03 7.88 -30.83
N THR A 442 28.37 8.01 -30.78
CA THR A 442 29.22 8.08 -31.97
C THR A 442 29.90 6.76 -32.32
N TRP A 443 29.69 5.70 -31.52
CA TRP A 443 30.23 4.35 -31.77
C TRP A 443 31.75 4.31 -31.95
N ASN A 444 32.49 5.08 -31.14
CA ASN A 444 33.93 5.25 -31.29
C ASN A 444 34.72 4.01 -30.79
N PRO A 445 35.53 3.33 -31.64
CA PRO A 445 36.31 2.15 -31.25
C PRO A 445 37.40 2.43 -30.22
N LYS A 446 37.81 3.69 -30.03
CA LYS A 446 38.84 4.08 -29.05
C LYS A 446 38.26 4.48 -27.69
N ALA A 447 36.94 4.39 -27.51
CA ALA A 447 36.28 4.87 -26.30
C ALA A 447 36.72 4.12 -25.03
N ASN A 448 37.03 2.83 -25.14
CA ASN A 448 37.56 2.02 -24.03
C ASN A 448 38.41 0.86 -24.54
N ARG A 449 39.07 0.13 -23.63
CA ARG A 449 40.00 -0.97 -23.95
C ARG A 449 39.35 -2.16 -24.68
N GLN A 450 38.04 -2.31 -24.59
CA GLN A 450 37.27 -3.41 -25.18
C GLN A 450 36.40 -2.95 -26.37
N SER A 451 36.52 -1.68 -26.78
CA SER A 451 35.84 -1.10 -27.94
C SER A 451 34.32 -1.31 -27.95
N PHE A 452 33.64 -1.07 -26.83
CA PHE A 452 32.16 -1.02 -26.76
C PHE A 452 31.66 0.40 -26.48
N ALA A 453 30.36 0.67 -26.64
CA ALA A 453 29.77 2.00 -26.47
C ALA A 453 29.75 2.44 -24.99
N PRO A 454 30.24 3.65 -24.63
CA PRO A 454 30.16 4.20 -23.26
C PRO A 454 28.74 4.24 -22.70
N SER A 455 27.73 4.49 -23.56
CA SER A 455 26.33 4.51 -23.16
C SER A 455 25.84 3.20 -22.55
N SER A 456 26.35 2.04 -23.00
CA SER A 456 26.00 0.74 -22.41
C SER A 456 26.54 0.56 -20.99
N MET A 457 27.73 1.07 -20.69
CA MET A 457 28.33 1.01 -19.36
C MET A 457 27.54 1.84 -18.37
N GLU A 458 27.20 3.08 -18.77
CA GLU A 458 26.42 3.99 -17.93
C GLU A 458 24.98 3.48 -17.73
N MET A 459 24.39 2.88 -18.76
CA MET A 459 23.09 2.21 -18.65
C MET A 459 23.11 1.08 -17.63
N LEU A 460 24.09 0.16 -17.71
CA LEU A 460 24.22 -0.94 -16.77
C LEU A 460 24.53 -0.46 -15.34
N ARG A 461 25.30 0.62 -15.21
CA ARG A 461 25.57 1.28 -13.93
C ARG A 461 24.28 1.82 -13.30
N MET A 462 23.43 2.50 -14.06
CA MET A 462 22.14 2.98 -13.55
C MET A 462 21.18 1.83 -13.22
N VAL A 463 21.18 0.75 -14.01
CA VAL A 463 20.41 -0.47 -13.69
C VAL A 463 20.87 -1.05 -12.35
N ASP A 464 22.18 -1.10 -12.12
CA ASP A 464 22.77 -1.56 -10.86
C ASP A 464 22.38 -0.67 -9.68
N GLU A 465 22.44 0.66 -9.85
CA GLU A 465 22.01 1.63 -8.85
C GLU A 465 20.51 1.52 -8.51
N ILE A 466 19.67 1.26 -9.50
CA ILE A 466 18.22 1.05 -9.28
C ILE A 466 17.99 -0.22 -8.46
N LEU A 467 18.70 -1.31 -8.78
CA LEU A 467 18.62 -2.56 -8.01
C LEU A 467 19.09 -2.36 -6.57
N ASP A 468 20.22 -1.69 -6.36
CA ASP A 468 20.72 -1.40 -5.01
C ASP A 468 19.75 -0.51 -4.24
N ALA A 469 19.23 0.55 -4.85
CA ALA A 469 18.24 1.42 -4.23
C ALA A 469 16.95 0.66 -3.85
N PHE A 470 16.52 -0.31 -4.67
CA PHE A 470 15.37 -1.15 -4.36
C PHE A 470 15.60 -1.99 -3.11
N PHE A 471 16.73 -2.70 -2.99
CA PHE A 471 17.02 -3.53 -1.83
C PHE A 471 17.29 -2.74 -0.53
N GLN A 472 17.57 -1.43 -0.64
CA GLN A 472 17.67 -0.53 0.52
C GLN A 472 16.31 0.02 0.99
N LEU A 473 15.20 -0.25 0.29
CA LEU A 473 13.88 0.18 0.73
C LEU A 473 13.46 -0.60 2.00
N PRO A 474 12.91 0.08 3.03
CA PRO A 474 12.51 -0.54 4.30
C PRO A 474 11.15 -1.25 4.15
N ILE A 475 11.10 -2.29 3.33
CA ILE A 475 9.90 -3.09 3.02
C ILE A 475 10.16 -4.58 3.31
N SER A 476 9.12 -5.33 3.68
CA SER A 476 9.18 -6.79 3.89
C SER A 476 8.97 -7.60 2.61
N MET A 477 8.40 -6.98 1.58
CA MET A 477 7.87 -7.67 0.40
C MET A 477 8.85 -7.72 -0.79
N HIS A 478 10.16 -7.62 -0.55
CA HIS A 478 11.19 -7.61 -1.60
C HIS A 478 11.08 -8.79 -2.56
N SER A 479 10.82 -10.00 -2.04
CA SER A 479 10.66 -11.23 -2.82
C SER A 479 9.49 -11.19 -3.81
N THR A 480 8.42 -10.49 -3.47
CA THR A 480 7.22 -10.39 -4.31
C THR A 480 7.35 -9.33 -5.42
N LEU A 481 8.15 -8.27 -5.19
CA LEU A 481 8.24 -7.14 -6.11
C LEU A 481 9.49 -7.17 -7.01
N VAL A 482 10.53 -7.92 -6.64
CA VAL A 482 11.77 -7.99 -7.42
C VAL A 482 11.56 -8.52 -8.83
N SER A 483 10.58 -9.42 -9.05
CA SER A 483 10.24 -9.90 -10.40
C SER A 483 9.68 -8.79 -11.28
N ASP A 484 8.85 -7.91 -10.73
CA ASP A 484 8.25 -6.78 -11.46
C ASP A 484 9.35 -5.77 -11.85
N LEU A 485 10.26 -5.45 -10.92
CA LEU A 485 11.40 -4.57 -11.21
C LEU A 485 12.34 -5.18 -12.25
N THR A 486 12.72 -6.45 -12.08
CA THR A 486 13.66 -7.11 -13.00
C THR A 486 13.07 -7.27 -14.40
N ALA A 487 11.76 -7.54 -14.52
CA ALA A 487 11.07 -7.51 -15.82
C ALA A 487 11.08 -6.11 -16.47
N GLY A 488 10.87 -5.05 -15.68
CA GLY A 488 10.96 -3.67 -16.16
C GLY A 488 12.37 -3.32 -16.68
N LEU A 489 13.41 -3.68 -15.93
CA LEU A 489 14.80 -3.46 -16.30
C LEU A 489 15.22 -4.32 -17.52
N ASP A 490 14.80 -5.58 -17.57
CA ASP A 490 15.01 -6.47 -18.72
C ASP A 490 14.38 -5.91 -20.00
N GLY A 491 13.18 -5.34 -19.89
CA GLY A 491 12.51 -4.63 -20.97
C GLY A 491 13.28 -3.41 -21.48
N ILE A 492 13.90 -2.62 -20.60
CA ILE A 492 14.74 -1.47 -21.01
C ILE A 492 16.04 -1.93 -21.67
N LEU A 493 16.67 -2.98 -21.15
CA LEU A 493 17.85 -3.59 -21.76
C LEU A 493 17.52 -4.11 -23.17
N GLN A 494 16.41 -4.82 -23.33
CA GLN A 494 15.92 -5.26 -24.65
C GLN A 494 15.63 -4.07 -25.58
N TYR A 495 15.04 -3.01 -25.05
CA TYR A 495 14.76 -1.78 -25.79
C TYR A 495 16.04 -1.11 -26.30
N TYR A 496 17.06 -1.00 -25.45
CA TYR A 496 18.38 -0.50 -25.83
C TYR A 496 18.97 -1.31 -26.99
N VAL A 497 18.97 -2.65 -26.88
CA VAL A 497 19.51 -3.57 -27.91
C VAL A 497 18.77 -3.38 -29.23
N SER A 498 17.44 -3.28 -29.19
CA SER A 498 16.60 -3.10 -30.36
C SER A 498 16.87 -1.78 -31.07
N LYS A 499 17.05 -0.69 -30.31
CA LYS A 499 17.39 0.64 -30.84
C LYS A 499 18.80 0.68 -31.40
N ALA A 500 19.79 0.17 -30.68
CA ALA A 500 21.18 0.10 -31.13
C ALA A 500 21.32 -0.63 -32.48
N LYS A 501 20.54 -1.70 -32.69
CA LYS A 501 20.44 -2.43 -33.96
C LYS A 501 19.77 -1.58 -35.06
N ALA A 502 18.70 -0.87 -34.74
CA ALA A 502 17.93 -0.09 -35.72
C ALA A 502 18.69 1.14 -36.23
N CYS A 503 19.65 1.67 -35.46
CA CYS A 503 20.42 2.86 -35.82
C CYS A 503 21.17 2.75 -37.16
N HIS A 504 21.43 1.55 -37.69
CA HIS A 504 22.25 1.36 -38.91
C HIS A 504 21.54 0.63 -40.06
N GLY A 505 20.21 0.59 -40.01
CA GLY A 505 19.36 0.09 -41.10
C GLY A 505 19.17 -1.42 -41.12
N THR A 506 17.95 -1.86 -41.43
CA THR A 506 17.60 -3.26 -41.64
C THR A 506 17.92 -3.65 -43.09
N GLN A 507 18.66 -4.75 -43.29
CA GLN A 507 19.01 -5.29 -44.60
C GLN A 507 17.79 -5.57 -45.49
N SER A 508 17.91 -5.32 -46.81
CA SER A 508 17.39 -6.26 -47.84
C SER A 508 17.85 -5.97 -49.28
N THR A 509 18.52 -4.86 -49.62
CA THR A 509 18.75 -4.49 -51.03
C THR A 509 20.18 -4.66 -51.54
N ALA A 510 21.13 -5.12 -50.72
CA ALA A 510 22.54 -5.18 -51.11
C ALA A 510 22.93 -6.41 -51.95
N THR A 511 22.08 -7.43 -52.09
CA THR A 511 22.38 -8.57 -52.95
C THR A 511 22.16 -8.17 -54.42
N PRO A 512 23.18 -8.29 -55.29
CA PRO A 512 23.00 -7.96 -56.71
C PRO A 512 21.91 -8.82 -57.32
N GLN A 513 20.97 -8.23 -58.05
CA GLN A 513 20.02 -9.00 -58.84
C GLN A 513 20.78 -9.85 -59.86
N LEU A 514 20.41 -11.12 -59.98
CA LEU A 514 21.05 -12.05 -60.91
C LEU A 514 20.85 -11.53 -62.35
N PRO A 515 21.93 -11.30 -63.12
CA PRO A 515 21.81 -10.84 -64.49
C PRO A 515 21.10 -11.86 -65.37
N HIS A 516 20.54 -11.38 -66.49
CA HIS A 516 19.92 -12.23 -67.49
C HIS A 516 20.92 -13.25 -68.05
N LEU A 517 20.44 -14.47 -68.34
CA LEU A 517 21.28 -15.53 -68.88
C LEU A 517 21.69 -15.21 -70.32
N THR A 518 23.00 -15.13 -70.55
CA THR A 518 23.63 -14.90 -71.86
C THR A 518 24.45 -16.12 -72.28
N ARG A 519 24.87 -16.17 -73.54
CA ARG A 519 25.88 -17.13 -74.02
C ARG A 519 27.13 -16.41 -74.52
N CYS A 520 28.30 -17.05 -74.46
CA CYS A 520 29.56 -16.47 -74.93
C CYS A 520 29.57 -16.17 -76.45
N ASP A 521 30.36 -15.17 -76.85
CA ASP A 521 30.69 -14.91 -78.25
C ASP A 521 32.05 -15.50 -78.61
N VAL A 522 32.06 -16.69 -79.22
CA VAL A 522 33.29 -17.44 -79.54
C VAL A 522 33.90 -17.03 -80.90
N GLY A 523 33.29 -16.06 -81.61
CA GLY A 523 33.76 -15.60 -82.91
C GLY A 523 33.62 -16.64 -84.04
N SER A 524 33.43 -16.18 -85.28
CA SER A 524 33.51 -17.07 -86.46
C SER A 524 34.94 -16.99 -86.98
N LYS A 525 35.68 -18.11 -87.04
CA LYS A 525 37.10 -18.14 -87.45
C LYS A 525 37.37 -17.83 -88.95
N LEU A 526 36.63 -16.92 -89.59
CA LEU A 526 36.75 -16.65 -91.03
C LEU A 526 37.27 -15.26 -91.42
N PHE A 527 37.53 -14.34 -90.48
CA PHE A 527 38.30 -13.12 -90.80
C PHE A 527 39.20 -12.72 -89.62
N LYS A 528 40.53 -12.90 -89.79
CA LYS A 528 41.52 -12.20 -88.96
C LYS A 528 41.54 -10.73 -89.40
N LYS A 529 40.66 -9.91 -88.82
CA LYS A 529 40.79 -8.46 -88.88
C LYS A 529 41.60 -8.01 -87.67
N LYS A 530 42.73 -7.36 -87.95
CA LYS A 530 43.67 -6.79 -86.99
C LYS A 530 42.94 -5.69 -86.21
N GLU A 531 42.42 -5.98 -85.03
CA GLU A 531 41.84 -4.96 -84.15
C GLU A 531 42.94 -4.33 -83.28
N LYS A 532 43.07 -3.00 -83.39
CA LYS A 532 43.85 -2.15 -82.50
C LYS A 532 43.30 -2.27 -81.07
N PRO A 533 44.13 -2.08 -80.03
CA PRO A 533 43.64 -1.96 -78.66
C PRO A 533 42.84 -0.66 -78.54
N HIS A 534 41.53 -0.73 -78.74
CA HIS A 534 40.66 0.39 -78.45
C HIS A 534 40.44 0.46 -76.94
N ALA A 535 41.04 1.53 -76.40
CA ALA A 535 40.74 2.21 -75.16
C ALA A 535 39.34 1.95 -74.59
N LEU A 536 39.32 1.70 -73.27
CA LEU A 536 38.34 2.25 -72.31
C LEU A 536 36.92 2.40 -72.88
N LEU A 537 36.25 1.28 -73.15
CA LEU A 537 34.79 1.28 -73.24
C LEU A 537 34.24 1.54 -71.83
N ASN A 538 33.75 2.76 -71.66
CA ASN A 538 32.89 3.29 -70.59
C ASN A 538 32.69 2.39 -69.37
N ARG A 539 33.16 2.90 -68.22
CA ARG A 539 32.76 2.51 -66.85
C ARG A 539 31.26 2.75 -66.62
N GLY A 540 30.40 2.06 -67.37
CA GLY A 540 28.97 1.96 -67.10
C GLY A 540 28.75 0.66 -66.35
N SER A 541 28.49 0.76 -65.04
CA SER A 541 28.02 -0.35 -64.21
C SER A 541 26.90 -1.10 -64.95
N GLN A 542 27.11 -2.38 -65.24
CA GLN A 542 26.08 -3.27 -65.80
C GLN A 542 25.04 -3.71 -64.74
N VAL A 543 25.13 -3.14 -63.54
CA VAL A 543 24.12 -3.19 -62.49
C VAL A 543 23.60 -1.77 -62.32
N GLY A 544 22.31 -1.53 -62.54
CA GLY A 544 21.71 -0.22 -62.31
C GLY A 544 21.97 0.23 -60.85
N SER A 545 22.95 1.11 -60.66
CA SER A 545 23.23 1.75 -59.38
C SER A 545 22.90 3.23 -59.53
N SER A 546 21.62 3.54 -59.44
CA SER A 546 21.17 4.86 -59.00
C SER A 546 21.18 4.85 -57.47
N ALA A 547 22.38 4.93 -56.89
CA ALA A 547 22.53 5.25 -55.48
C ALA A 547 23.56 6.37 -55.41
N GLY A 548 23.10 7.58 -55.09
CA GLY A 548 23.97 8.63 -54.61
C GLY A 548 24.83 8.09 -53.46
N LYS A 549 26.02 8.65 -53.31
CA LYS A 549 26.96 8.38 -52.21
C LYS A 549 26.18 8.28 -50.89
N SER A 550 25.83 7.06 -50.47
CA SER A 550 25.25 6.83 -49.16
C SER A 550 26.37 7.09 -48.17
N GLU A 551 26.17 8.07 -47.30
CA GLU A 551 26.90 8.19 -46.03
C GLU A 551 26.76 6.83 -45.31
N GLY A 552 27.75 5.97 -45.47
CA GLY A 552 27.69 4.58 -45.04
C GLY A 552 28.47 4.39 -43.76
N CYS A 553 27.77 3.95 -42.70
CA CYS A 553 28.33 3.58 -41.40
C CYS A 553 29.61 2.72 -41.52
N ASP A 554 30.70 3.17 -40.90
CA ASP A 554 32.05 2.61 -41.01
C ASP A 554 32.11 1.20 -40.39
N LEU A 555 32.97 0.33 -40.92
CA LEU A 555 33.17 -1.03 -40.38
C LEU A 555 33.55 -0.98 -38.89
N SER A 556 34.31 0.05 -38.50
CA SER A 556 34.73 0.23 -37.11
C SER A 556 33.54 0.45 -36.16
N GLU A 557 32.54 1.24 -36.58
CA GLU A 557 31.32 1.52 -35.80
C GLU A 557 30.49 0.24 -35.62
N LEU A 558 30.30 -0.56 -36.67
CA LEU A 558 29.57 -1.84 -36.61
C LEU A 558 30.23 -2.84 -35.66
N CYS A 559 31.56 -2.93 -35.67
CA CYS A 559 32.31 -3.76 -34.72
C CYS A 559 32.07 -3.32 -33.27
N VAL A 560 32.02 -2.01 -33.00
CA VAL A 560 31.72 -1.47 -31.67
C VAL A 560 30.31 -1.82 -31.24
N GLN A 561 29.33 -1.81 -32.14
CA GLN A 561 27.96 -2.21 -31.82
C GLN A 561 27.86 -3.68 -31.41
N ILE A 562 28.54 -4.58 -32.14
CA ILE A 562 28.56 -6.01 -31.82
C ILE A 562 29.22 -6.24 -30.45
N ASN A 563 30.35 -5.58 -30.19
CA ASN A 563 31.01 -5.62 -28.87
C ASN A 563 30.09 -5.10 -27.75
N THR A 564 29.31 -4.04 -28.03
CA THR A 564 28.35 -3.47 -27.08
C THR A 564 27.27 -4.47 -26.69
N LEU A 565 26.68 -5.19 -27.66
CA LEU A 565 25.69 -6.22 -27.37
C LEU A 565 26.28 -7.40 -26.57
N HIS A 566 27.52 -7.80 -26.89
CA HIS A 566 28.20 -8.86 -26.15
C HIS A 566 28.54 -8.45 -24.71
N TYR A 567 28.93 -7.19 -24.51
CA TYR A 567 29.15 -6.63 -23.18
C TYR A 567 27.86 -6.64 -22.35
N ILE A 568 26.75 -6.14 -22.91
CA ILE A 568 25.43 -6.17 -22.26
C ILE A 568 25.05 -7.61 -21.91
N GLN A 569 25.20 -8.56 -22.84
CA GLN A 569 24.91 -9.97 -22.60
C GLN A 569 25.67 -10.54 -21.38
N THR A 570 26.94 -10.16 -21.22
CA THR A 570 27.79 -10.62 -20.12
C THR A 570 27.38 -9.98 -18.79
N GLU A 571 27.15 -8.67 -18.78
CA GLU A 571 26.78 -7.95 -17.56
C GLU A 571 25.36 -8.25 -17.08
N VAL A 572 24.42 -8.56 -17.99
CA VAL A 572 23.08 -9.04 -17.63
C VAL A 572 23.16 -10.31 -16.78
N GLU A 573 24.06 -11.24 -17.09
CA GLU A 573 24.27 -12.43 -16.26
C GLU A 573 24.88 -12.10 -14.89
N ASN A 574 25.73 -11.07 -14.80
CA ASN A 574 26.25 -10.57 -13.52
C ASN A 574 25.15 -9.92 -12.68
N LEU A 575 24.30 -9.08 -13.28
CA LEU A 575 23.15 -8.45 -12.64
C LEU A 575 22.16 -9.51 -12.12
N LYS A 576 21.88 -10.54 -12.91
CA LYS A 576 21.06 -11.69 -12.49
C LYS A 576 21.63 -12.39 -11.26
N LYS A 577 22.94 -12.64 -11.22
CA LYS A 577 23.61 -13.24 -10.06
C LYS A 577 23.56 -12.32 -8.84
N LYS A 578 23.79 -11.01 -9.02
CA LYS A 578 23.71 -10.00 -7.94
C LYS A 578 22.31 -9.94 -7.35
N ALA A 579 21.27 -9.80 -8.19
CA ALA A 579 19.88 -9.74 -7.75
C ALA A 579 19.47 -10.99 -6.95
N LYS A 580 19.86 -12.19 -7.41
CA LYS A 580 19.63 -13.44 -6.66
C LYS A 580 20.35 -13.45 -5.30
N LYS A 581 21.58 -12.93 -5.23
CA LYS A 581 22.34 -12.83 -3.97
C LYS A 581 21.70 -11.85 -2.99
N CYS A 582 21.31 -10.66 -3.44
CA CYS A 582 20.66 -9.65 -2.61
C CYS A 582 19.33 -10.14 -2.06
N LEU A 583 18.53 -10.82 -2.89
CA LEU A 583 17.26 -11.39 -2.44
C LEU A 583 17.45 -12.43 -1.33
N ARG A 584 18.41 -13.37 -1.48
CA ARG A 584 18.73 -14.36 -0.43
C ARG A 584 19.12 -13.70 0.89
N ASN A 585 19.91 -12.63 0.84
CA ASN A 585 20.31 -11.90 2.03
C ASN A 585 19.11 -11.24 2.73
N SER A 586 18.13 -10.76 1.97
CA SER A 586 16.92 -10.13 2.52
C SER A 586 15.96 -11.12 3.18
N GLU A 587 15.88 -12.35 2.68
CA GLU A 587 14.98 -13.39 3.22
C GLU A 587 15.54 -14.09 4.45
N LEU A 588 16.87 -14.29 4.52
CA LEU A 588 17.53 -14.84 5.72
C LEU A 588 17.33 -13.97 6.98
N SER A 589 17.02 -12.69 6.80
CA SER A 589 16.66 -11.77 7.88
C SER A 589 15.19 -11.83 8.31
N GLN A 590 14.30 -12.53 7.60
CA GLN A 590 12.85 -12.48 7.85
C GLN A 590 12.17 -13.82 8.19
N ASP A 591 12.67 -14.98 7.76
CA ASP A 591 12.36 -16.29 8.37
C ASP A 591 13.09 -17.43 7.64
N GLY A 592 13.63 -18.38 8.40
CA GLY A 592 14.58 -19.39 7.92
C GLY A 592 14.01 -20.59 7.16
N ASN A 593 12.96 -20.44 6.33
CA ASN A 593 12.33 -21.61 5.70
C ASN A 593 11.76 -21.41 4.27
N GLY A 594 12.49 -20.74 3.38
CA GLY A 594 12.14 -20.61 1.96
C GLY A 594 12.97 -21.52 1.05
N THR A 595 12.33 -22.49 0.38
CA THR A 595 12.99 -23.39 -0.60
C THR A 595 13.41 -22.60 -1.86
N THR A 596 14.67 -22.77 -2.26
CA THR A 596 15.44 -21.86 -3.12
C THR A 596 15.24 -21.96 -4.64
N ASP A 597 14.29 -22.76 -5.12
CA ASP A 597 14.26 -23.18 -6.54
C ASP A 597 13.20 -22.42 -7.40
N GLY A 598 12.37 -21.57 -6.77
CA GLY A 598 11.24 -20.89 -7.43
C GLY A 598 11.43 -19.42 -7.79
N MET A 599 12.62 -18.83 -7.59
CA MET A 599 12.82 -17.38 -7.77
C MET A 599 12.89 -16.95 -9.23
N ASN A 600 11.79 -16.36 -9.69
CA ASN A 600 11.53 -15.83 -11.03
C ASN A 600 12.30 -14.52 -11.35
N ILE A 601 13.60 -14.45 -11.03
CA ILE A 601 14.48 -13.37 -11.51
C ILE A 601 15.04 -13.80 -12.87
N ARG A 602 14.48 -13.26 -13.94
CA ARG A 602 14.81 -13.63 -15.32
C ARG A 602 15.09 -12.39 -16.15
N PHE A 603 16.30 -12.34 -16.71
CA PHE A 603 16.71 -11.39 -17.74
C PHE A 603 16.73 -12.10 -19.11
N GLU A 604 15.65 -12.82 -19.42
CA GLU A 604 15.59 -13.68 -20.61
C GLU A 604 15.41 -12.88 -21.89
N LEU A 605 14.68 -11.75 -21.85
CA LEU A 605 14.39 -10.95 -23.03
C LEU A 605 15.63 -10.23 -23.54
N SER A 606 16.39 -9.59 -22.65
CA SER A 606 17.64 -8.91 -23.02
C SER A 606 18.69 -9.92 -23.49
N GLN A 607 18.80 -11.08 -22.84
CA GLN A 607 19.76 -12.11 -23.21
C GLN A 607 19.49 -12.70 -24.60
N ALA A 608 18.23 -13.06 -24.88
CA ALA A 608 17.82 -13.52 -26.21
C ALA A 608 18.00 -12.42 -27.27
N SER A 609 17.61 -11.18 -26.94
CA SER A 609 17.75 -10.04 -27.86
C SER A 609 19.21 -9.72 -28.17
N CYS A 610 20.12 -9.85 -27.21
CA CYS A 610 21.57 -9.69 -27.45
C CYS A 610 22.11 -10.78 -28.37
N GLN A 611 21.76 -12.05 -28.12
CA GLN A 611 22.20 -13.17 -28.96
C GLN A 611 21.73 -13.01 -30.41
N ASP A 612 20.44 -12.72 -30.61
CA ASP A 612 19.88 -12.50 -31.93
C ASP A 612 20.43 -11.23 -32.58
N GLY A 613 20.63 -10.17 -31.80
CA GLY A 613 21.22 -8.91 -32.25
C GLY A 613 22.66 -9.08 -32.74
N ILE A 614 23.50 -9.80 -32.00
CA ILE A 614 24.89 -10.12 -32.39
C ILE A 614 24.89 -10.89 -33.71
N ARG A 615 24.07 -11.94 -33.82
CA ARG A 615 23.99 -12.75 -35.05
C ARG A 615 23.57 -11.91 -36.26
N GLN A 616 22.50 -11.13 -36.13
CA GLN A 616 21.98 -10.28 -37.20
C GLN A 616 22.99 -9.20 -37.61
N LEU A 617 23.65 -8.54 -36.65
CA LEU A 617 24.67 -7.54 -36.95
C LEU A 617 25.91 -8.15 -37.61
N CYS A 618 26.35 -9.33 -37.18
CA CYS A 618 27.45 -10.05 -37.82
C CYS A 618 27.13 -10.37 -39.29
N ASP A 619 25.96 -10.94 -39.55
CA ASP A 619 25.53 -11.28 -40.91
C ASP A 619 25.35 -10.01 -41.77
N ALA A 620 24.76 -8.96 -41.20
CA ALA A 620 24.57 -7.68 -41.90
C ALA A 620 25.89 -6.99 -42.25
N THR A 621 26.82 -6.96 -41.29
CA THR A 621 28.15 -6.38 -41.47
C THR A 621 28.93 -7.17 -42.52
N ALA A 622 28.94 -8.50 -42.44
CA ALA A 622 29.60 -9.35 -43.42
C ALA A 622 29.09 -9.12 -44.84
N HIS A 623 27.77 -9.08 -45.04
CA HIS A 623 27.18 -8.81 -46.35
C HIS A 623 27.52 -7.40 -46.85
N LYS A 624 27.44 -6.38 -45.98
CA LYS A 624 27.82 -5.00 -46.33
C LYS A 624 29.29 -4.92 -46.75
N VAL A 625 30.18 -5.61 -46.05
CA VAL A 625 31.60 -5.71 -46.41
C VAL A 625 31.78 -6.32 -47.79
N VAL A 626 31.20 -7.48 -48.05
CA VAL A 626 31.45 -8.20 -49.30
C VAL A 626 30.81 -7.52 -50.50
N PHE A 627 29.55 -7.11 -50.40
CA PHE A 627 28.76 -6.63 -51.55
C PHE A 627 28.73 -5.12 -51.72
N SER A 628 29.10 -4.34 -50.69
CA SER A 628 29.22 -2.88 -50.77
C SER A 628 30.69 -2.43 -50.74
N TYR A 629 31.46 -2.76 -49.70
CA TYR A 629 32.85 -2.28 -49.58
C TYR A 629 33.78 -2.94 -50.59
N LEU A 630 33.73 -4.26 -50.71
CA LEU A 630 34.57 -5.07 -51.59
C LEU A 630 33.93 -5.30 -52.97
N SER A 631 32.80 -4.64 -53.26
CA SER A 631 32.06 -4.78 -54.52
C SER A 631 32.95 -4.52 -55.73
N HIS A 632 33.83 -3.53 -55.66
CA HIS A 632 34.70 -3.14 -56.76
C HIS A 632 35.78 -4.19 -57.08
N VAL A 633 36.33 -4.89 -56.07
CA VAL A 633 37.28 -5.99 -56.30
C VAL A 633 36.59 -7.31 -56.60
N LEU A 634 35.41 -7.55 -56.05
CA LEU A 634 34.64 -8.78 -56.23
C LEU A 634 33.79 -8.76 -57.51
N LEU A 635 32.85 -7.82 -57.61
CA LEU A 635 31.83 -7.76 -58.66
C LEU A 635 32.21 -6.93 -59.88
N ASP A 636 33.23 -6.07 -59.80
CA ASP A 636 33.67 -5.27 -60.96
C ASP A 636 35.00 -5.75 -61.57
N MET A 637 35.85 -6.44 -60.81
CA MET A 637 37.20 -6.83 -61.25
C MET A 637 37.37 -8.34 -61.43
N LEU A 638 36.98 -9.16 -60.45
CA LEU A 638 37.27 -10.61 -60.47
C LEU A 638 36.81 -11.27 -61.78
N TYR A 639 37.76 -11.88 -62.49
CA TYR A 639 37.63 -12.57 -63.77
C TYR A 639 37.14 -11.75 -64.97
N VAL A 640 36.99 -10.42 -64.84
CA VAL A 640 36.61 -9.57 -65.97
C VAL A 640 37.73 -9.59 -67.02
N GLY A 641 37.40 -9.90 -68.27
CA GLY A 641 38.40 -10.06 -69.33
C GLY A 641 39.13 -11.42 -69.29
N GLY A 642 38.59 -12.40 -68.57
CA GLY A 642 39.10 -13.77 -68.49
C GLY A 642 39.76 -14.11 -67.15
N ALA A 643 39.77 -15.41 -66.81
CA ALA A 643 40.22 -15.90 -65.50
C ALA A 643 41.71 -15.63 -65.22
N ALA A 644 42.55 -15.56 -66.25
CA ALA A 644 43.98 -15.26 -66.12
C ALA A 644 44.28 -13.76 -65.94
N SER A 645 43.35 -12.87 -66.33
CA SER A 645 43.59 -11.42 -66.38
C SER A 645 43.41 -10.74 -65.03
N ASN A 646 42.27 -10.97 -64.37
CA ASN A 646 41.92 -10.37 -63.08
C ASN A 646 41.67 -11.47 -62.05
N ARG A 647 42.74 -11.89 -61.36
CA ARG A 647 42.77 -12.95 -60.35
C ARG A 647 42.20 -12.50 -59.00
N VAL A 648 42.11 -13.43 -58.04
CA VAL A 648 41.55 -13.17 -56.70
C VAL A 648 42.45 -12.33 -55.78
N GLU A 649 43.75 -12.19 -56.08
CA GLU A 649 44.72 -11.49 -55.22
C GLU A 649 44.28 -10.10 -54.72
N PRO A 650 43.70 -9.19 -55.53
CA PRO A 650 43.21 -7.90 -55.03
C PRO A 650 42.14 -8.05 -53.94
N LEU A 651 41.19 -8.98 -54.13
CA LEU A 651 40.17 -9.29 -53.13
C LEU A 651 40.79 -9.86 -51.85
N LEU A 652 41.78 -10.76 -51.96
CA LEU A 652 42.47 -11.32 -50.80
C LEU A 652 43.18 -10.24 -49.98
N ARG A 653 43.81 -9.26 -50.64
CA ARG A 653 44.54 -8.17 -49.97
C ARG A 653 43.58 -7.29 -49.15
N GLU A 654 42.44 -6.93 -49.74
CA GLU A 654 41.45 -6.10 -49.04
C GLU A 654 40.69 -6.86 -47.95
N LEU A 655 40.38 -8.14 -48.18
CA LEU A 655 39.85 -9.01 -47.13
C LEU A 655 40.84 -9.15 -45.97
N HIS A 656 42.14 -9.33 -46.25
CA HIS A 656 43.17 -9.41 -45.22
C HIS A 656 43.23 -8.11 -44.39
N SER A 657 43.19 -6.94 -45.05
CA SER A 657 43.11 -5.64 -44.36
C SER A 657 41.86 -5.53 -43.49
N THR A 658 40.71 -5.99 -44.00
CA THR A 658 39.42 -5.99 -43.29
C THR A 658 39.47 -6.89 -42.05
N LEU A 659 40.03 -8.10 -42.17
CA LEU A 659 40.25 -9.01 -41.05
C LEU A 659 41.18 -8.40 -39.99
N GLY A 660 42.18 -7.63 -40.42
CA GLY A 660 43.06 -6.87 -39.53
C GLY A 660 42.30 -5.82 -38.70
N VAL A 661 41.40 -5.06 -39.34
CA VAL A 661 40.54 -4.08 -38.65
C VAL A 661 39.61 -4.77 -37.65
N ILE A 662 38.93 -5.85 -38.07
CA ILE A 662 38.03 -6.62 -37.20
C ILE A 662 38.79 -7.17 -35.98
N SER A 663 39.95 -7.78 -36.20
CA SER A 663 40.76 -8.37 -35.12
C SER A 663 41.39 -7.32 -34.20
N GLY A 664 41.59 -6.08 -34.69
CA GLY A 664 42.07 -4.96 -33.88
C GLY A 664 41.00 -4.40 -32.93
N ILE A 665 39.73 -4.46 -33.32
CA ILE A 665 38.60 -3.89 -32.56
C ILE A 665 37.89 -4.95 -31.70
N MET A 666 37.71 -6.16 -32.24
CA MET A 666 36.94 -7.25 -31.63
C MET A 666 37.85 -8.37 -31.13
N ARG A 667 37.43 -9.05 -30.05
CA ARG A 667 38.14 -10.19 -29.45
C ARG A 667 37.19 -11.36 -29.20
N ASN A 668 37.74 -12.55 -28.98
CA ASN A 668 37.02 -13.74 -28.53
C ASN A 668 35.84 -14.14 -29.44
N GLU A 669 34.74 -14.59 -28.84
CA GLU A 669 33.58 -15.17 -29.50
C GLU A 669 32.90 -14.23 -30.53
N PRO A 670 32.66 -12.92 -30.28
CA PRO A 670 32.05 -12.03 -31.27
C PRO A 670 32.89 -11.87 -32.54
N ARG A 671 34.23 -11.84 -32.40
CA ARG A 671 35.16 -11.77 -33.53
C ARG A 671 34.98 -12.98 -34.44
N ASP A 672 34.95 -14.17 -33.86
CA ASP A 672 34.87 -15.42 -34.62
C ASP A 672 33.52 -15.56 -35.34
N HIS A 673 32.44 -15.07 -34.73
CA HIS A 673 31.12 -14.99 -35.38
C HIS A 673 31.14 -14.06 -36.59
N LEU A 674 31.70 -12.85 -36.48
CA LEU A 674 31.79 -11.91 -37.59
C LEU A 674 32.69 -12.43 -38.71
N ILE A 675 33.86 -12.99 -38.37
CA ILE A 675 34.78 -13.58 -39.37
C ILE A 675 34.11 -14.77 -40.06
N THR A 676 33.35 -15.59 -39.34
CA THR A 676 32.58 -16.71 -39.92
C THR A 676 31.51 -16.21 -40.90
N ALA A 677 30.76 -15.17 -40.53
CA ALA A 677 29.78 -14.54 -41.41
C ALA A 677 30.46 -13.95 -42.66
N LEU A 678 31.59 -13.25 -42.49
CA LEU A 678 32.37 -12.67 -43.57
C LEU A 678 32.92 -13.74 -44.53
N MET A 679 33.41 -14.86 -44.00
CA MET A 679 33.84 -16.01 -44.79
C MET A 679 32.70 -16.54 -45.65
N LYS A 680 31.53 -16.82 -45.06
CA LYS A 680 30.36 -17.32 -45.81
C LYS A 680 29.96 -16.35 -46.91
N ALA A 681 29.81 -15.06 -46.58
CA ALA A 681 29.47 -14.04 -47.55
C ALA A 681 30.51 -13.94 -48.68
N SER A 682 31.81 -14.10 -48.39
CA SER A 682 32.86 -14.10 -49.41
C SER A 682 32.78 -15.30 -50.36
N PHE A 683 32.41 -16.48 -49.84
CA PHE A 683 32.21 -17.68 -50.65
C PHE A 683 30.96 -17.56 -51.52
N ASP A 684 29.88 -17.00 -50.99
CA ASP A 684 28.67 -16.69 -51.74
C ASP A 684 28.95 -15.67 -52.84
N GLY A 685 29.73 -14.63 -52.52
CA GLY A 685 30.21 -13.63 -53.47
C GLY A 685 31.06 -14.25 -54.59
N PHE A 686 31.97 -15.16 -54.24
CA PHE A 686 32.78 -15.90 -55.21
C PHE A 686 31.91 -16.77 -56.15
N LEU A 687 30.92 -17.47 -55.60
CA LEU A 687 29.94 -18.23 -56.39
C LEU A 687 29.09 -17.34 -57.29
N LEU A 688 28.69 -16.15 -56.80
CA LEU A 688 27.95 -15.18 -57.60
C LEU A 688 28.76 -14.71 -58.81
N VAL A 689 30.06 -14.47 -58.65
CA VAL A 689 30.96 -14.12 -59.77
C VAL A 689 31.06 -15.26 -60.78
N LEU A 690 31.15 -16.52 -60.32
CA LEU A 690 31.26 -17.69 -61.20
C LEU A 690 29.97 -18.02 -61.94
N LEU A 691 28.81 -17.92 -61.27
CA LEU A 691 27.52 -18.41 -61.76
C LEU A 691 26.60 -17.29 -62.25
N ALA A 692 26.95 -16.04 -62.00
CA ALA A 692 26.13 -14.89 -62.33
C ALA A 692 26.97 -13.65 -62.71
N GLY A 693 28.21 -13.86 -63.17
CA GLY A 693 29.14 -12.79 -63.46
C GLY A 693 28.96 -12.08 -64.82
N GLY A 694 28.11 -12.59 -65.70
CA GLY A 694 27.93 -12.03 -67.04
C GLY A 694 28.99 -12.45 -68.07
N PRO A 695 28.80 -12.10 -69.36
CA PRO A 695 29.60 -12.63 -70.47
C PRO A 695 31.06 -12.15 -70.49
N THR A 696 31.41 -11.12 -69.73
CA THR A 696 32.79 -10.59 -69.61
C THR A 696 33.71 -11.48 -68.78
N ARG A 697 33.16 -12.50 -68.12
CA ARG A 697 33.87 -13.45 -67.24
C ARG A 697 33.90 -14.87 -67.81
N ALA A 698 33.85 -14.97 -69.13
CA ALA A 698 33.87 -16.26 -69.81
C ALA A 698 35.18 -17.03 -69.49
N PHE A 699 35.07 -18.34 -69.35
CA PHE A 699 36.20 -19.22 -68.95
C PHE A 699 36.30 -20.46 -69.84
N THR A 700 37.52 -20.95 -70.04
CA THR A 700 37.83 -22.18 -70.78
C THR A 700 38.06 -23.36 -69.82
N LEU A 701 38.30 -24.57 -70.36
CA LEU A 701 38.66 -25.74 -69.53
C LEU A 701 40.01 -25.54 -68.81
N GLN A 702 40.96 -24.83 -69.42
CA GLN A 702 42.28 -24.58 -68.85
C GLN A 702 42.20 -23.61 -67.66
N ASP A 703 41.23 -22.70 -67.68
CA ASP A 703 40.99 -21.73 -66.60
C ASP A 703 40.44 -22.37 -65.31
N ALA A 704 39.92 -23.61 -65.37
CA ALA A 704 39.35 -24.27 -64.20
C ALA A 704 40.38 -24.45 -63.07
N GLN A 705 41.63 -24.80 -63.42
CA GLN A 705 42.70 -24.96 -62.44
C GLN A 705 43.09 -23.62 -61.78
N ILE A 706 42.99 -22.51 -62.53
CA ILE A 706 43.24 -21.16 -62.02
C ILE A 706 42.20 -20.81 -60.97
N ILE A 707 40.91 -21.01 -61.29
CA ILE A 707 39.78 -20.70 -60.40
C ILE A 707 39.83 -21.53 -59.10
N GLU A 708 40.24 -22.80 -59.17
CA GLU A 708 40.38 -23.63 -57.98
C GLU A 708 41.57 -23.24 -57.11
N ASN A 709 42.67 -22.82 -57.72
CA ASN A 709 43.82 -22.30 -56.97
C ASN A 709 43.44 -21.00 -56.26
N ASP A 710 42.68 -20.12 -56.91
CA ASP A 710 42.15 -18.89 -56.33
C ASP A 710 41.23 -19.17 -55.14
N PHE A 711 40.31 -20.14 -55.28
CA PHE A 711 39.45 -20.53 -54.18
C PHE A 711 40.25 -21.16 -53.01
N ARG A 712 41.30 -21.93 -53.31
CA ARG A 712 42.21 -22.46 -52.28
C ARG A 712 42.88 -21.33 -51.50
N ALA A 713 43.32 -20.27 -52.18
CA ALA A 713 43.91 -19.10 -51.54
C ALA A 713 42.88 -18.33 -50.69
N LEU A 714 41.66 -18.14 -51.19
CA LEU A 714 40.56 -17.53 -50.42
C LEU A 714 40.22 -18.33 -49.16
N ARG A 715 40.13 -19.65 -49.27
CA ARG A 715 39.92 -20.54 -48.11
C ARG A 715 41.10 -20.46 -47.13
N GLY A 716 42.33 -20.40 -47.64
CA GLY A 716 43.55 -20.29 -46.84
C GLY A 716 43.60 -19.02 -45.99
N LEU A 717 43.05 -17.91 -46.48
CA LEU A 717 43.00 -16.64 -45.76
C LEU A 717 42.28 -16.76 -44.41
N TYR A 718 41.16 -17.50 -44.36
CA TYR A 718 40.37 -17.67 -43.13
C TYR A 718 40.93 -18.73 -42.17
N LEU A 719 41.76 -19.66 -42.67
CA LEU A 719 42.49 -20.61 -41.82
C LEU A 719 43.71 -19.97 -41.16
N ALA A 720 44.32 -18.96 -41.81
CA ALA A 720 45.44 -18.17 -41.30
C ALA A 720 46.55 -19.01 -40.63
N ASN A 721 46.94 -20.14 -41.24
CA ASN A 721 47.95 -21.08 -40.73
C ASN A 721 47.71 -21.61 -39.30
N GLY A 722 46.46 -21.64 -38.83
CA GLY A 722 46.08 -22.12 -37.51
C GLY A 722 45.64 -21.03 -36.53
N ASP A 723 45.94 -19.76 -36.85
CA ASP A 723 45.56 -18.61 -36.01
C ASP A 723 44.16 -18.04 -36.36
N GLY A 724 43.50 -18.63 -37.37
CA GLY A 724 42.20 -18.21 -37.89
C GLY A 724 41.01 -19.03 -37.37
N LEU A 725 40.03 -19.27 -38.24
CA LEU A 725 38.83 -20.06 -37.91
C LEU A 725 39.15 -21.57 -37.85
N PRO A 726 38.41 -22.33 -37.02
CA PRO A 726 38.50 -23.80 -36.98
C PRO A 726 38.30 -24.45 -38.35
N HIS A 727 39.15 -25.44 -38.68
CA HIS A 727 39.16 -26.11 -39.99
C HIS A 727 37.79 -26.72 -40.35
N GLU A 728 37.08 -27.30 -39.38
CA GLU A 728 35.76 -27.89 -39.57
C GLU A 728 34.70 -26.86 -40.02
N LEU A 729 34.73 -25.65 -39.44
CA LEU A 729 33.81 -24.57 -39.81
C LEU A 729 34.09 -24.06 -41.23
N VAL A 730 35.36 -23.89 -41.58
CA VAL A 730 35.77 -23.48 -42.93
C VAL A 730 35.42 -24.55 -43.96
N ASP A 731 35.60 -25.83 -43.63
CA ASP A 731 35.24 -26.93 -44.52
C ASP A 731 33.75 -27.06 -44.76
N LYS A 732 32.94 -26.88 -43.71
CA LYS A 732 31.49 -26.86 -43.83
C LYS A 732 31.01 -25.71 -44.71
N ALA A 733 31.51 -24.49 -44.49
CA ALA A 733 31.15 -23.31 -45.28
C ALA A 733 31.59 -23.41 -46.74
N SER A 734 32.73 -24.06 -47.02
CA SER A 734 33.25 -24.22 -48.39
C SER A 734 32.60 -25.36 -49.18
N SER A 735 31.72 -26.16 -48.58
CA SER A 735 31.11 -27.34 -49.22
C SER A 735 30.38 -27.03 -50.52
N GLU A 736 29.64 -25.91 -50.55
CA GLU A 736 28.88 -25.47 -51.71
C GLU A 736 29.80 -25.16 -52.90
N VAL A 737 30.83 -24.34 -52.66
CA VAL A 737 31.84 -24.00 -53.67
C VAL A 737 32.59 -25.24 -54.16
N LYS A 738 33.02 -26.11 -53.23
CA LYS A 738 33.70 -27.38 -53.55
C LYS A 738 32.84 -28.31 -54.41
N SER A 739 31.51 -28.24 -54.28
CA SER A 739 30.60 -29.01 -55.13
C SER A 739 30.52 -28.45 -56.56
N VAL A 740 30.62 -27.13 -56.74
CA VAL A 740 30.47 -26.46 -58.05
C VAL A 740 31.76 -26.51 -58.87
N LEU A 741 32.93 -26.34 -58.24
CA LEU A 741 34.23 -26.27 -58.93
C LEU A 741 34.51 -27.42 -59.92
N PRO A 742 34.20 -28.71 -59.62
CA PRO A 742 34.37 -29.81 -60.57
C PRO A 742 33.60 -29.66 -61.89
N LEU A 743 32.47 -28.92 -61.91
CA LEU A 743 31.74 -28.63 -63.15
C LEU A 743 32.58 -27.81 -64.13
N LEU A 744 33.47 -26.95 -63.62
CA LEU A 744 34.36 -26.13 -64.44
C LEU A 744 35.42 -26.97 -65.17
N ARG A 745 35.78 -28.15 -64.64
CA ARG A 745 36.71 -29.11 -65.27
C ARG A 745 36.04 -30.10 -66.23
N THR A 746 34.73 -30.27 -66.14
CA THR A 746 33.99 -31.23 -66.96
C THR A 746 33.94 -30.74 -68.40
N ASP A 747 34.22 -31.63 -69.37
CA ASP A 747 34.15 -31.30 -70.79
C ASP A 747 32.74 -30.87 -71.20
N THR A 748 32.64 -30.00 -72.22
CA THR A 748 31.38 -29.35 -72.56
C THR A 748 30.27 -30.34 -72.97
N GLU A 749 30.61 -31.42 -73.69
CA GLU A 749 29.61 -32.39 -74.16
C GLU A 749 29.06 -33.22 -72.99
N SER A 750 29.93 -33.69 -72.09
CA SER A 750 29.53 -34.35 -70.84
C SER A 750 28.70 -33.42 -69.96
N LEU A 751 29.03 -32.12 -69.90
CA LEU A 751 28.27 -31.13 -69.14
C LEU A 751 26.86 -30.90 -69.72
N ILE A 752 26.73 -30.89 -71.05
CA ILE A 752 25.43 -30.83 -71.75
C ILE A 752 24.61 -32.11 -71.49
N GLN A 753 25.24 -33.29 -71.52
CA GLN A 753 24.56 -34.56 -71.23
C GLN A 753 24.07 -34.59 -69.78
N ARG A 754 24.92 -34.20 -68.82
CA ARG A 754 24.57 -34.09 -67.40
C ARG A 754 23.44 -33.10 -67.17
N PHE A 755 23.44 -31.97 -67.87
CA PHE A 755 22.33 -31.00 -67.83
C PHE A 755 21.01 -31.62 -68.33
N LYS A 756 21.03 -32.32 -69.47
CA LYS A 756 19.82 -32.99 -70.02
C LYS A 756 19.27 -34.05 -69.07
N GLN A 757 20.16 -34.84 -68.45
CA GLN A 757 19.78 -35.83 -67.45
C GLN A 757 19.14 -35.17 -66.23
N ALA A 758 19.77 -34.15 -65.66
CA ALA A 758 19.26 -33.44 -64.47
C ALA A 758 17.91 -32.74 -64.73
N ILE A 759 17.67 -32.23 -65.94
CA ILE A 759 16.36 -31.68 -66.34
C ILE A 759 15.30 -32.79 -66.40
N THR A 760 15.64 -33.93 -67.02
CA THR A 760 14.73 -35.07 -67.22
C THR A 760 14.32 -35.69 -65.89
N GLU A 761 15.25 -35.83 -64.95
CA GLU A 761 15.00 -36.34 -63.60
C GLU A 761 14.09 -35.41 -62.78
N ARG A 762 14.13 -34.09 -63.02
CA ARG A 762 13.38 -33.10 -62.24
C ARG A 762 12.03 -32.71 -62.84
N GLN A 763 11.87 -32.80 -64.16
CA GLN A 763 10.69 -32.29 -64.88
C GLN A 763 10.00 -33.33 -65.78
N GLY A 764 10.49 -34.58 -65.83
CA GLY A 764 10.00 -35.62 -66.74
C GLY A 764 10.57 -35.51 -68.16
N SER A 765 10.30 -36.50 -69.01
CA SER A 765 10.85 -36.56 -70.37
C SER A 765 10.32 -35.41 -71.26
N PRO A 766 11.18 -34.69 -71.98
CA PRO A 766 10.74 -33.59 -72.84
C PRO A 766 9.96 -34.14 -74.05
N THR A 767 8.76 -33.60 -74.30
CA THR A 767 8.03 -33.84 -75.55
C THR A 767 8.79 -33.18 -76.72
N LYS A 768 8.81 -33.87 -77.89
CA LYS A 768 9.71 -33.65 -79.04
C LYS A 768 9.77 -32.23 -79.66
N SER A 769 9.08 -31.21 -79.14
CA SER A 769 9.01 -29.87 -79.76
C SER A 769 9.38 -28.66 -78.88
N SER A 770 9.69 -28.79 -77.59
CA SER A 770 10.24 -27.66 -76.83
C SER A 770 10.98 -28.11 -75.56
N PHE A 771 12.19 -27.61 -75.34
CA PHE A 771 12.80 -27.68 -74.01
C PHE A 771 11.98 -26.82 -73.03
N PRO A 772 11.86 -27.21 -71.74
CA PRO A 772 11.14 -26.44 -70.72
C PRO A 772 11.82 -25.09 -70.45
N LYS A 773 11.11 -24.15 -69.82
CA LYS A 773 11.65 -22.84 -69.41
C LYS A 773 12.94 -23.01 -68.59
N PRO A 774 13.85 -22.01 -68.57
CA PRO A 774 15.05 -22.06 -67.74
C PRO A 774 14.70 -22.49 -66.32
N PRO A 775 15.45 -23.42 -65.70
CA PRO A 775 15.19 -23.90 -64.35
C PRO A 775 15.14 -22.73 -63.37
N ARG A 776 14.35 -22.85 -62.29
CA ARG A 776 14.38 -21.85 -61.22
C ARG A 776 15.76 -21.84 -60.56
N VAL A 777 16.21 -20.66 -60.15
CA VAL A 777 17.44 -20.51 -59.37
C VAL A 777 17.25 -21.25 -58.04
N PRO A 778 18.19 -22.13 -57.64
CA PRO A 778 18.07 -22.88 -56.40
C PRO A 778 18.36 -21.98 -55.18
N ALA A 779 17.93 -22.42 -53.99
CA ALA A 779 18.29 -21.76 -52.74
C ALA A 779 19.77 -21.97 -52.36
N GLN A 780 20.39 -23.06 -52.82
CA GLN A 780 21.81 -23.39 -52.67
C GLN A 780 22.33 -23.97 -53.99
N TRP A 781 23.52 -23.58 -54.40
CA TRP A 781 24.21 -24.06 -55.59
C TRP A 781 24.69 -25.50 -55.38
N SER A 782 24.54 -26.35 -56.40
CA SER A 782 25.06 -27.72 -56.31
C SER A 782 25.43 -28.27 -57.67
N ALA A 783 26.38 -29.23 -57.68
CA ALA A 783 26.83 -29.91 -58.89
C ALA A 783 25.72 -30.60 -59.69
N ASN A 784 24.62 -30.97 -59.01
CA ASN A 784 23.52 -31.75 -59.58
C ASN A 784 22.31 -30.88 -59.93
N ASP A 785 22.31 -29.60 -59.54
CA ASP A 785 21.20 -28.71 -59.85
C ASP A 785 21.28 -28.23 -61.31
N PRO A 786 20.21 -28.39 -62.11
CA PRO A 786 20.23 -28.02 -63.52
C PRO A 786 20.42 -26.52 -63.76
N ASN A 787 19.99 -25.61 -62.86
CA ASN A 787 20.25 -24.17 -63.04
C ASN A 787 21.74 -23.85 -62.87
N THR A 788 22.39 -24.50 -61.89
CA THR A 788 23.83 -24.36 -61.65
C THR A 788 24.62 -24.80 -62.88
N ILE A 789 24.34 -25.99 -63.43
CA ILE A 789 24.98 -26.49 -64.65
C ILE A 789 24.70 -25.57 -65.86
N LEU A 790 23.47 -25.07 -65.99
CA LEU A 790 23.10 -24.13 -67.06
C LEU A 790 23.91 -22.83 -66.98
N ARG A 791 24.10 -22.28 -65.78
CA ARG A 791 24.91 -21.06 -65.55
C ARG A 791 26.38 -21.29 -65.88
N VAL A 792 26.94 -22.45 -65.51
CA VAL A 792 28.30 -22.85 -65.92
C VAL A 792 28.42 -22.90 -67.45
N LEU A 793 27.44 -23.48 -68.15
CA LEU A 793 27.41 -23.50 -69.62
C LEU A 793 27.30 -22.08 -70.23
N CYS A 794 26.56 -21.17 -69.59
CA CYS A 794 26.36 -19.80 -70.08
C CYS A 794 27.67 -19.01 -70.17
N TYR A 795 28.61 -19.25 -69.26
CA TYR A 795 29.90 -18.57 -69.20
C TYR A 795 31.06 -19.43 -69.73
N ARG A 796 30.81 -20.66 -70.19
CA ARG A 796 31.82 -21.50 -70.85
C ARG A 796 32.18 -20.89 -72.21
N TYR A 797 33.44 -20.50 -72.39
CA TYR A 797 33.99 -20.07 -73.67
C TYR A 797 34.28 -21.29 -74.56
N ASP A 798 33.22 -21.86 -75.12
CA ASP A 798 33.30 -23.04 -75.99
C ASP A 798 32.22 -23.02 -77.08
N GLU A 799 32.55 -23.54 -78.27
CA GLU A 799 31.66 -23.52 -79.42
C GLU A 799 30.44 -24.45 -79.22
N ALA A 800 30.62 -25.61 -78.58
CA ALA A 800 29.55 -26.57 -78.33
C ALA A 800 28.54 -26.01 -77.30
N ALA A 801 29.03 -25.38 -76.22
CA ALA A 801 28.19 -24.70 -75.22
C ALA A 801 27.35 -23.59 -75.86
N THR A 802 27.99 -22.75 -76.67
CA THR A 802 27.33 -21.62 -77.33
C THR A 802 26.28 -22.07 -78.34
N LYS A 803 26.56 -23.12 -79.13
CA LYS A 803 25.59 -23.72 -80.07
C LYS A 803 24.40 -24.33 -79.34
N PHE A 804 24.65 -25.06 -78.25
CA PHE A 804 23.60 -25.65 -77.43
C PHE A 804 22.66 -24.58 -76.85
N LEU A 805 23.19 -23.55 -76.19
CA LEU A 805 22.37 -22.49 -75.58
C LEU A 805 21.56 -21.69 -76.61
N LYS A 806 22.14 -21.43 -77.80
CA LYS A 806 21.44 -20.79 -78.91
C LYS A 806 20.27 -21.63 -79.41
N LYS A 807 20.48 -22.94 -79.60
CA LYS A 807 19.47 -23.87 -80.13
C LYS A 807 18.35 -24.13 -79.12
N THR A 808 18.70 -24.29 -77.85
CA THR A 808 17.78 -24.72 -76.80
C THR A 808 16.97 -23.58 -76.19
N TYR A 809 17.61 -22.44 -75.88
CA TYR A 809 16.98 -21.34 -75.13
C TYR A 809 17.00 -19.98 -75.85
N LYS A 810 17.65 -19.89 -77.02
CA LYS A 810 17.80 -18.64 -77.79
C LYS A 810 18.46 -17.49 -77.01
N PHE A 811 19.36 -17.80 -76.06
CA PHE A 811 20.01 -16.76 -75.26
C PHE A 811 20.86 -15.80 -76.12
N PRO A 812 20.87 -14.49 -75.80
CA PRO A 812 21.65 -13.49 -76.51
C PRO A 812 23.14 -13.57 -76.15
N LYS A 813 24.00 -13.02 -77.02
CA LYS A 813 25.46 -12.97 -76.81
C LYS A 813 25.93 -11.82 -75.90
N LYS A 814 25.08 -10.80 -75.76
CA LYS A 814 25.31 -9.61 -74.96
C LYS A 814 24.05 -9.38 -74.14
N LEU A 815 24.23 -8.78 -72.96
CA LEU A 815 23.14 -8.25 -72.16
C LEU A 815 22.48 -7.08 -72.90
#